data_AF-A0A4P6JPW2-F1
#
_entry.id   AF-A0A4P6JPW2-F1
#
_cell.length_a   1.000
_cell.length_b   1.000
_cell.length_c   1.000
_cell.angle_alpha   90.00
_cell.angle_beta   90.00
_cell.angle_gamma   90.00
#
_symmetry.space_group_name_H-M   'P 1'
#
loop_
_entity.id
_entity.type
_entity.pdbx_description
1 polymer ?
#
loop_
_entity_poly.entity_id
_entity_poly.type
_entity_poly.pdbx_seq_one_letter_code
_entity_poly.pdbx_strand_id
1 'polypeptide(L)'
;MKKEGKKYMETDPIFPLEDTSSGIEGVRWYQATTLTERIASLPLEERLHFLKSQEITEQALKKLKRWKEQKPFKKGRLFSDRLAMDALSEQELCALLAEPGEALYTRLSQREPPDWLVALKQALATEVSPTTMRRFFTDVEPERGAYRILYPFYPLLQGGVKRLQKLIRELFEQYHHLPFEPESLLSLFLPHLFRQWIARLNRAVVLEMHIARLRGLLLGETPEERFQSYIERLSQPEHLLNFLEEYCVLARQLMITLDLWVEGRIEFLRHLCQDWEEILTTFFLEQNPGQLTEVQAEVGDLHRHGRSVMILTFRSGWQLVYKPRSLSIDIHFQEVLSWLNTYGNHPSFRPLKLINYGTHGWAECVSAAACSSEEEVISFYERQGGYLALLYVLEASDFHYENIIASGEHPFLIDLEALFHPRVSKESITALQRPAQQALDHSVMRIALLPQRFWSNDASKGVDISGLGNPEGQLSPRPVPRWEGLGTDEMKVIREQVKLQGGKNCPKLAGKYVQASEYIECIERGFVAIYRLLIEHREIFLAKILPRFAHDEIRFVARPTSSYGHLLTESFHPNNLRDALRQERLFDRLWMAVEFQPSLQRLIPAERADLLRGDIPLFTTTPSSRDLFSSEGKSIPRFFPESSISQARKLLTQLNEEDLQRQICLIRAAFASTIDDFTAQPDHSTRPSGS
;
A
#
# COMPACT_ATOMS: atom_id res chain seq x y z
N MET A 1 -7.11 -16.08 -21.03
CA MET A 1 -7.73 -17.30 -20.44
C MET A 1 -7.99 -18.46 -21.40
N LYS A 2 -8.79 -18.40 -22.48
CA LYS A 2 -8.99 -19.60 -23.38
C LYS A 2 -7.71 -20.11 -24.07
N LYS A 3 -6.71 -19.26 -24.32
CA LYS A 3 -5.38 -19.66 -24.83
C LYS A 3 -4.35 -20.02 -23.74
N GLU A 4 -4.60 -19.66 -22.48
CA GLU A 4 -3.70 -19.98 -21.36
C GLU A 4 -4.01 -21.35 -20.76
N GLY A 5 -5.29 -21.74 -20.68
CA GLY A 5 -5.67 -23.08 -20.21
C GLY A 5 -5.12 -24.23 -21.05
N LYS A 6 -4.96 -24.04 -22.37
CA LYS A 6 -4.29 -25.03 -23.24
C LYS A 6 -2.77 -25.09 -23.05
N LYS A 7 -2.14 -23.99 -22.64
CA LYS A 7 -0.69 -23.95 -22.37
C LYS A 7 -0.33 -24.56 -21.02
N TYR A 8 -1.28 -24.61 -20.08
CA TYR A 8 -1.18 -25.37 -18.82
C TYR A 8 -1.36 -26.88 -18.99
N MET A 9 -1.87 -27.36 -20.14
CA MET A 9 -1.89 -28.79 -20.45
C MET A 9 -0.55 -29.31 -21.01
N GLU A 10 0.31 -28.43 -21.52
CA GLU A 10 1.65 -28.77 -22.05
C GLU A 10 2.79 -28.47 -21.05
N THR A 11 2.45 -28.04 -19.84
CA THR A 11 3.37 -28.02 -18.69
C THR A 11 2.77 -28.94 -17.64
N ASP A 12 3.48 -30.01 -17.29
CA ASP A 12 3.01 -31.07 -16.40
C ASP A 12 2.09 -30.56 -15.27
N PRO A 13 0.84 -31.02 -15.19
CA PRO A 13 0.11 -30.94 -13.94
C PRO A 13 0.77 -31.88 -12.94
N ILE A 14 1.07 -31.34 -11.75
CA ILE A 14 1.81 -31.98 -10.67
C ILE A 14 0.90 -32.98 -9.97
N PHE A 15 0.85 -34.16 -10.53
CA PHE A 15 0.70 -35.43 -9.82
C PHE A 15 1.41 -36.49 -10.67
N PRO A 16 2.71 -36.75 -10.45
CA PRO A 16 3.20 -38.10 -10.31
C PRO A 16 3.12 -38.46 -8.83
N LEU A 17 2.26 -39.42 -8.50
CA LEU A 17 2.19 -40.08 -7.19
C LEU A 17 3.38 -41.05 -6.99
N GLU A 18 4.56 -40.72 -7.49
CA GLU A 18 5.74 -41.59 -7.39
C GLU A 18 6.98 -40.77 -7.00
N ASP A 19 7.26 -40.84 -5.71
CA ASP A 19 8.57 -41.10 -5.10
C ASP A 19 9.69 -40.07 -5.35
N THR A 20 9.57 -38.89 -4.74
CA THR A 20 10.72 -38.11 -4.24
C THR A 20 10.29 -37.34 -2.99
N SER A 21 10.44 -37.96 -1.81
CA SER A 21 10.31 -37.36 -0.47
C SER A 21 9.19 -36.28 -0.32
N SER A 22 7.94 -36.62 -0.62
CA SER A 22 6.78 -35.77 -0.31
C SER A 22 6.54 -35.78 1.20
N GLY A 23 6.47 -34.60 1.85
CA GLY A 23 6.24 -34.56 3.29
C GLY A 23 6.68 -33.25 3.96
N ILE A 24 6.52 -33.20 5.28
CA ILE A 24 6.89 -32.02 6.10
C ILE A 24 8.40 -31.75 6.09
N GLU A 25 9.21 -32.76 5.73
CA GLU A 25 10.65 -32.65 5.47
C GLU A 25 11.00 -32.46 3.98
N GLY A 26 10.00 -32.13 3.16
CA GLY A 26 10.11 -32.03 1.71
C GLY A 26 11.19 -31.05 1.23
N VAL A 27 11.89 -31.45 0.16
CA VAL A 27 12.95 -30.66 -0.47
C VAL A 27 12.42 -29.34 -1.02
N ARG A 28 11.15 -29.29 -1.42
CA ARG A 28 10.52 -28.15 -2.10
C ARG A 28 10.37 -26.92 -1.22
N TRP A 29 10.32 -27.06 0.11
CA TRP A 29 10.25 -25.92 1.03
C TRP A 29 11.40 -24.93 0.82
N TYR A 30 12.58 -25.43 0.45
CA TYR A 30 13.78 -24.62 0.22
C TYR A 30 13.76 -23.89 -1.13
N GLN A 31 12.79 -24.17 -2.01
CA GLN A 31 12.55 -23.33 -3.20
C GLN A 31 11.98 -21.96 -2.83
N ALA A 32 11.40 -21.82 -1.63
CA ALA A 32 10.98 -20.53 -1.07
C ALA A 32 12.16 -19.67 -0.57
N THR A 33 13.40 -20.17 -0.64
CA THR A 33 14.60 -19.42 -0.29
C THR A 33 14.98 -18.45 -1.41
N THR A 34 15.04 -17.17 -1.06
CA THR A 34 15.38 -16.04 -1.95
C THR A 34 16.81 -16.14 -2.45
N LEU A 35 17.12 -15.43 -3.53
CA LEU A 35 18.47 -15.36 -4.09
C LEU A 35 19.47 -14.86 -3.05
N THR A 36 19.12 -13.83 -2.28
CA THR A 36 19.99 -13.28 -1.23
C THR A 36 20.29 -14.31 -0.14
N GLU A 37 19.28 -15.07 0.30
CA GLU A 37 19.48 -16.16 1.27
C GLU A 37 20.34 -17.30 0.67
N ARG A 38 20.15 -17.64 -0.61
CA ARG A 38 20.98 -18.65 -1.31
C ARG A 38 22.43 -18.22 -1.47
N ILE A 39 22.68 -16.92 -1.64
CA ILE A 39 24.04 -16.34 -1.70
C ILE A 39 24.66 -16.31 -0.31
N ALA A 40 23.91 -15.84 0.69
CA ALA A 40 24.38 -15.78 2.08
C ALA A 40 24.74 -17.17 2.64
N SER A 41 24.16 -18.23 2.06
CA SER A 41 24.52 -19.61 2.38
C SER A 41 25.75 -20.16 1.64
N LEU A 42 26.44 -19.36 0.82
CA LEU A 42 27.72 -19.69 0.21
C LEU A 42 28.82 -18.75 0.75
N PRO A 43 29.67 -19.20 1.69
CA PRO A 43 30.88 -18.49 2.04
C PRO A 43 31.74 -18.22 0.79
N LEU A 44 32.50 -17.11 0.82
CA LEU A 44 33.26 -16.65 -0.35
C LEU A 44 34.26 -17.71 -0.87
N GLU A 45 34.84 -18.49 0.05
CA GLU A 45 35.81 -19.57 -0.24
C GLU A 45 35.15 -20.80 -0.91
N GLU A 46 33.91 -21.10 -0.54
CA GLU A 46 33.14 -22.23 -1.08
C GLU A 46 32.47 -21.90 -2.42
N ARG A 47 32.28 -20.61 -2.71
CA ARG A 47 31.60 -20.13 -3.91
C ARG A 47 32.30 -20.57 -5.20
N LEU A 48 33.63 -20.55 -5.24
CA LEU A 48 34.41 -21.06 -6.37
C LEU A 48 34.26 -22.58 -6.55
N HIS A 49 34.16 -23.33 -5.46
CA HIS A 49 33.92 -24.77 -5.52
C HIS A 49 32.50 -25.08 -6.00
N PHE A 50 31.51 -24.37 -5.46
CA PHE A 50 30.11 -24.42 -5.91
C PHE A 50 29.98 -24.14 -7.41
N LEU A 51 30.62 -23.08 -7.91
CA LEU A 51 30.58 -22.76 -9.34
C LEU A 51 31.15 -23.87 -10.23
N LYS A 52 32.18 -24.57 -9.75
CA LYS A 52 32.80 -25.68 -10.48
C LYS A 52 32.01 -26.99 -10.36
N SER A 53 31.24 -27.17 -9.27
CA SER A 53 30.47 -28.39 -9.02
C SER A 53 29.10 -28.38 -9.70
N GLN A 54 28.55 -27.21 -10.03
CA GLN A 54 27.28 -27.11 -10.75
C GLN A 54 27.44 -27.41 -12.24
N GLU A 55 26.82 -28.48 -12.71
CA GLU A 55 26.67 -28.73 -14.14
C GLU A 55 25.63 -27.77 -14.72
N ILE A 56 26.06 -26.88 -15.63
CA ILE A 56 25.17 -25.89 -16.24
C ILE A 56 24.21 -26.62 -17.20
N THR A 57 22.97 -26.81 -16.76
CA THR A 57 21.93 -27.45 -17.56
C THR A 57 21.35 -26.51 -18.62
N GLU A 58 20.79 -27.08 -19.70
CA GLU A 58 20.06 -26.30 -20.72
C GLU A 58 18.86 -25.54 -20.10
N GLN A 59 18.25 -26.10 -19.06
CA GLN A 59 17.16 -25.47 -18.32
C GLN A 59 17.63 -24.21 -17.58
N ALA A 60 18.82 -24.25 -16.94
CA ALA A 60 19.40 -23.09 -16.28
C ALA A 60 19.69 -21.96 -17.27
N LEU A 61 20.26 -22.29 -18.44
CA LEU A 61 20.49 -21.33 -19.52
C LEU A 61 19.18 -20.72 -20.04
N LYS A 62 18.11 -21.52 -20.18
CA LYS A 62 16.77 -21.04 -20.54
C LYS A 62 16.20 -20.11 -19.46
N LYS A 63 16.37 -20.42 -18.17
CA LYS A 63 15.95 -19.55 -17.05
C LYS A 63 16.69 -18.21 -17.08
N LEU A 64 18.01 -18.24 -17.22
CA LEU A 64 18.85 -17.05 -17.32
C LEU A 64 18.45 -16.19 -18.53
N LYS A 65 18.29 -16.81 -19.71
CA LYS A 65 17.85 -16.13 -20.93
C LYS A 65 16.51 -15.44 -20.73
N ARG A 66 15.51 -16.11 -20.13
CA ARG A 66 14.20 -15.51 -19.82
C ARG A 66 14.33 -14.32 -18.87
N TRP A 67 15.23 -14.39 -17.88
CA TRP A 67 15.50 -13.27 -16.98
C TRP A 67 16.09 -12.08 -17.74
N LYS A 68 17.08 -12.32 -18.61
CA LYS A 68 17.71 -11.29 -19.46
C LYS A 68 16.76 -10.68 -20.49
N GLU A 69 15.82 -11.46 -21.02
CA GLU A 69 14.86 -10.98 -22.01
C GLU A 69 13.74 -10.10 -21.41
N GLN A 70 13.59 -10.07 -20.08
CA GLN A 70 12.67 -9.17 -19.40
C GLN A 70 13.08 -7.72 -19.60
N LYS A 71 12.13 -6.82 -19.87
CA LYS A 71 12.39 -5.37 -19.85
C LYS A 71 12.69 -4.91 -18.41
N PRO A 72 13.73 -4.09 -18.19
CA PRO A 72 14.57 -3.40 -19.19
C PRO A 72 15.87 -4.14 -19.59
N PHE A 73 16.14 -5.33 -19.05
CA PHE A 73 17.43 -6.03 -19.15
C PHE A 73 17.86 -6.50 -20.54
N LYS A 74 16.95 -6.50 -21.52
CA LYS A 74 17.25 -7.00 -22.87
C LYS A 74 18.40 -6.26 -23.56
N LYS A 75 18.67 -5.00 -23.19
CA LYS A 75 19.73 -4.16 -23.77
C LYS A 75 20.43 -3.36 -22.68
N GLY A 76 21.72 -3.05 -22.89
CA GLY A 76 22.49 -2.16 -22.03
C GLY A 76 23.05 -2.85 -20.78
N ARG A 77 23.49 -2.04 -19.81
CA ARG A 77 24.21 -2.49 -18.61
C ARG A 77 23.31 -2.86 -17.41
N LEU A 78 22.01 -2.58 -17.48
CA LEU A 78 21.10 -2.69 -16.33
C LEU A 78 21.03 -4.09 -15.74
N PHE A 79 21.19 -5.15 -16.55
CA PHE A 79 21.26 -6.51 -16.01
C PHE A 79 22.53 -6.72 -15.18
N SER A 80 23.67 -6.25 -15.66
CA SER A 80 24.93 -6.30 -14.91
C SER A 80 24.85 -5.46 -13.62
N ASP A 81 24.24 -4.27 -13.70
CA ASP A 81 24.02 -3.41 -12.53
C ASP A 81 23.12 -4.11 -11.49
N ARG A 82 22.11 -4.86 -11.97
CA ARG A 82 21.26 -5.69 -11.11
C ARG A 82 22.02 -6.82 -10.44
N LEU A 83 22.90 -7.51 -11.15
CA LEU A 83 23.69 -8.60 -10.55
C LEU A 83 24.71 -8.05 -9.56
N ALA A 84 25.32 -6.90 -9.86
CA ALA A 84 26.28 -6.23 -8.99
C ALA A 84 25.69 -5.87 -7.60
N MET A 85 24.38 -5.60 -7.51
CA MET A 85 23.71 -5.36 -6.23
C MET A 85 23.80 -6.55 -5.26
N ASP A 86 23.82 -7.77 -5.80
CA ASP A 86 23.95 -9.00 -5.01
C ASP A 86 25.40 -9.55 -5.09
N ALA A 87 26.35 -8.73 -5.56
CA ALA A 87 27.73 -9.11 -5.85
C ALA A 87 27.84 -10.37 -6.73
N LEU A 88 26.96 -10.52 -7.73
CA LEU A 88 26.91 -11.65 -8.64
C LEU A 88 27.46 -11.31 -10.04
N SER A 89 28.05 -12.32 -10.67
CA SER A 89 28.26 -12.40 -12.12
C SER A 89 27.13 -13.19 -12.79
N GLU A 90 27.02 -13.09 -14.13
CA GLU A 90 26.05 -13.90 -14.88
C GLU A 90 26.31 -15.40 -14.74
N GLN A 91 27.57 -15.81 -14.66
CA GLN A 91 27.97 -17.21 -14.47
C GLN A 91 27.51 -17.73 -13.11
N GLU A 92 27.66 -16.92 -12.07
CA GLU A 92 27.22 -17.28 -10.72
C GLU A 92 25.70 -17.36 -10.59
N LEU A 93 24.98 -16.42 -11.19
CA LEU A 93 23.53 -16.53 -11.27
C LEU A 93 23.13 -17.81 -12.03
N CYS A 94 23.82 -18.13 -13.14
CA CYS A 94 23.53 -19.34 -13.89
C CYS A 94 23.72 -20.62 -13.07
N ALA A 95 24.80 -20.69 -12.28
CA ALA A 95 25.06 -21.81 -11.37
C ALA A 95 23.96 -21.94 -10.29
N LEU A 96 23.55 -20.82 -9.69
CA LEU A 96 22.43 -20.81 -8.73
C LEU A 96 21.08 -21.22 -9.36
N LEU A 97 20.88 -20.91 -10.64
CA LEU A 97 19.69 -21.35 -11.40
C LEU A 97 19.73 -22.82 -11.82
N ALA A 98 20.93 -23.40 -11.87
CA ALA A 98 21.20 -24.79 -12.21
C ALA A 98 21.11 -25.73 -11.00
N GLU A 99 21.31 -25.20 -9.79
CA GLU A 99 21.26 -25.96 -8.54
C GLU A 99 19.93 -26.76 -8.41
N PRO A 100 20.00 -28.10 -8.35
CA PRO A 100 18.83 -28.95 -8.11
C PRO A 100 18.24 -28.69 -6.72
N GLY A 101 16.95 -29.00 -6.55
CA GLY A 101 16.26 -28.80 -5.28
C GLY A 101 16.91 -29.59 -4.14
N GLU A 102 17.33 -30.82 -4.42
CA GLU A 102 17.96 -31.75 -3.47
C GLU A 102 19.30 -31.21 -2.99
N ALA A 103 20.12 -30.68 -3.90
CA ALA A 103 21.39 -30.05 -3.56
C ALA A 103 21.18 -28.80 -2.70
N LEU A 104 20.19 -27.97 -3.05
CA LEU A 104 19.79 -26.81 -2.28
C LEU A 104 19.31 -27.20 -0.88
N TYR A 105 18.49 -28.25 -0.77
CA TYR A 105 18.05 -28.82 0.50
C TYR A 105 19.24 -29.28 1.32
N THR A 106 20.13 -30.13 0.79
CA THR A 106 21.31 -30.63 1.53
C THR A 106 22.17 -29.49 2.05
N ARG A 107 22.34 -28.43 1.25
CA ARG A 107 23.14 -27.26 1.63
C ARG A 107 22.50 -26.44 2.75
N LEU A 108 21.17 -26.29 2.72
CA LEU A 108 20.45 -25.44 3.66
C LEU A 108 19.97 -26.18 4.92
N SER A 109 19.68 -27.47 4.82
CA SER A 109 19.20 -28.30 5.95
C SER A 109 20.28 -28.63 6.97
N GLN A 110 21.55 -28.52 6.59
CA GLN A 110 22.69 -28.59 7.52
C GLN A 110 22.81 -27.35 8.41
N ARG A 111 22.05 -26.29 8.12
CA ARG A 111 22.00 -25.05 8.89
C ARG A 111 20.69 -24.99 9.69
N GLU A 112 20.59 -23.99 10.56
CA GLU A 112 19.35 -23.71 11.25
C GLU A 112 18.24 -23.37 10.22
N PRO A 113 17.09 -24.06 10.25
CA PRO A 113 16.00 -23.80 9.32
C PRO A 113 15.41 -22.40 9.57
N PRO A 114 14.90 -21.71 8.53
CA PRO A 114 14.27 -20.41 8.71
C PRO A 114 13.07 -20.46 9.67
N ASP A 115 12.89 -19.40 10.47
CA ASP A 115 11.82 -19.31 11.49
C ASP A 115 10.43 -19.62 10.93
N TRP A 116 10.11 -19.11 9.73
CA TRP A 116 8.81 -19.36 9.09
C TRP A 116 8.56 -20.84 8.81
N LEU A 117 9.62 -21.61 8.49
CA LEU A 117 9.51 -23.04 8.21
C LEU A 117 9.34 -23.82 9.51
N VAL A 118 10.06 -23.43 10.57
CA VAL A 118 9.88 -24.01 11.91
C VAL A 118 8.44 -23.79 12.38
N ALA A 119 7.94 -22.55 12.29
CA ALA A 119 6.58 -22.20 12.66
C ALA A 119 5.54 -22.94 11.81
N LEU A 120 5.76 -23.08 10.50
CA LEU A 120 4.89 -23.85 9.61
C LEU A 120 4.82 -25.32 10.02
N LYS A 121 5.98 -25.95 10.31
CA LYS A 121 6.03 -27.36 10.72
C LYS A 121 5.26 -27.58 12.02
N GLN A 122 5.45 -26.71 13.00
CA GLN A 122 4.73 -26.76 14.28
C GLN A 122 3.22 -26.59 14.09
N ALA A 123 2.80 -25.66 13.22
CA ALA A 123 1.39 -25.43 12.92
C ALA A 123 0.72 -26.64 12.26
N LEU A 124 1.39 -27.28 11.29
CA LEU A 124 0.88 -28.46 10.61
C LEU A 124 0.87 -29.72 11.48
N ALA A 125 1.75 -29.81 12.48
CA ALA A 125 1.76 -30.90 13.44
C ALA A 125 0.66 -30.80 14.51
N THR A 126 0.00 -29.64 14.63
CA THR A 126 -1.03 -29.42 15.66
C THR A 126 -2.36 -30.01 15.21
N GLU A 127 -2.92 -30.95 15.99
CA GLU A 127 -4.24 -31.52 15.71
C GLU A 127 -5.34 -30.45 15.75
N VAL A 128 -6.26 -30.54 14.77
CA VAL A 128 -7.40 -29.64 14.63
C VAL A 128 -8.68 -30.43 14.57
N SER A 129 -9.60 -30.14 15.51
CA SER A 129 -10.97 -30.62 15.41
C SER A 129 -11.76 -29.81 14.36
N PRO A 130 -12.46 -30.46 13.41
CA PRO A 130 -13.34 -29.78 12.46
C PRO A 130 -14.41 -28.90 13.13
N THR A 131 -14.90 -29.29 14.31
CA THR A 131 -15.90 -28.49 15.05
C THR A 131 -15.31 -27.20 15.58
N THR A 132 -14.08 -27.25 16.11
CA THR A 132 -13.35 -26.06 16.60
C THR A 132 -13.05 -25.10 15.46
N MET A 133 -12.58 -25.61 14.32
CA MET A 133 -12.32 -24.80 13.12
C MET A 133 -13.59 -24.12 12.62
N ARG A 134 -14.71 -24.85 12.46
CA ARG A 134 -15.99 -24.27 12.01
C ARG A 134 -16.47 -23.19 12.96
N ARG A 135 -16.47 -23.45 14.27
CA ARG A 135 -16.87 -22.49 15.30
C ARG A 135 -16.03 -21.21 15.24
N PHE A 136 -14.71 -21.33 15.08
CA PHE A 136 -13.81 -20.18 14.99
C PHE A 136 -14.21 -19.21 13.87
N PHE A 137 -14.54 -19.71 12.67
CA PHE A 137 -14.95 -18.83 11.57
C PHE A 137 -16.39 -18.31 11.75
N THR A 138 -17.30 -19.11 12.29
CA THR A 138 -18.69 -18.68 12.57
C THR A 138 -18.75 -17.57 13.63
N ASP A 139 -17.88 -17.61 14.64
CA ASP A 139 -17.82 -16.60 15.70
C ASP A 139 -17.29 -15.24 15.18
N VAL A 140 -16.56 -15.22 14.06
CA VAL A 140 -15.97 -14.00 13.47
C VAL A 140 -16.86 -13.38 12.39
N GLU A 141 -17.50 -14.18 11.56
CA GLU A 141 -18.45 -13.70 10.56
C GLU A 141 -19.63 -14.69 10.42
N PRO A 142 -20.79 -14.40 11.05
CA PRO A 142 -21.95 -15.28 10.99
C PRO A 142 -22.59 -15.37 9.60
N GLU A 143 -22.38 -14.36 8.75
CA GLU A 143 -23.03 -14.23 7.46
C GLU A 143 -22.05 -14.38 6.29
N ARG A 144 -22.35 -15.35 5.41
CA ARG A 144 -21.78 -15.60 4.07
C ARG A 144 -20.49 -16.44 4.08
N GLY A 145 -20.54 -17.57 3.38
CA GLY A 145 -19.41 -18.51 3.21
C GLY A 145 -18.19 -17.97 2.44
N ALA A 146 -17.98 -16.66 2.37
CA ALA A 146 -16.84 -16.02 1.70
C ALA A 146 -15.50 -16.46 2.30
N TYR A 147 -15.46 -16.76 3.60
CA TYR A 147 -14.25 -17.22 4.30
C TYR A 147 -14.07 -18.74 4.31
N ARG A 148 -14.96 -19.52 3.68
CA ARG A 148 -14.79 -20.99 3.60
C ARG A 148 -13.49 -21.41 2.93
N ILE A 149 -12.94 -20.57 2.06
CA ILE A 149 -11.64 -20.79 1.43
C ILE A 149 -10.47 -20.80 2.44
N LEU A 150 -10.66 -20.23 3.63
CA LEU A 150 -9.67 -20.19 4.70
C LEU A 150 -9.70 -21.43 5.60
N TYR A 151 -10.77 -22.24 5.55
CA TYR A 151 -10.96 -23.38 6.45
C TYR A 151 -9.79 -24.37 6.41
N PRO A 152 -9.26 -24.75 5.23
CA PRO A 152 -8.11 -25.65 5.18
C PRO A 152 -6.86 -25.10 5.86
N PHE A 153 -6.73 -23.77 5.94
CA PHE A 153 -5.55 -23.09 6.48
C PHE A 153 -5.69 -22.74 7.97
N TYR A 154 -6.78 -23.16 8.63
CA TYR A 154 -6.96 -22.98 10.07
C TYR A 154 -5.78 -23.49 10.92
N PRO A 155 -5.12 -24.65 10.63
CA PRO A 155 -3.99 -25.11 11.42
C PRO A 155 -2.86 -24.07 11.52
N LEU A 156 -2.66 -23.26 10.48
CA LEU A 156 -1.68 -22.18 10.43
C LEU A 156 -2.17 -20.98 11.25
N LEU A 157 -3.43 -20.57 11.08
CA LEU A 157 -4.02 -19.43 11.78
C LEU A 157 -4.05 -19.62 13.30
N GLN A 158 -4.42 -20.81 13.79
CA GLN A 158 -4.62 -21.03 15.22
C GLN A 158 -3.36 -20.77 16.05
N GLY A 159 -2.16 -21.00 15.51
CA GLY A 159 -0.90 -20.77 16.22
C GLY A 159 -0.71 -19.28 16.50
N GLY A 160 -0.86 -18.44 15.47
CA GLY A 160 -0.78 -16.98 15.61
C GLY A 160 -1.89 -16.42 16.49
N VAL A 161 -3.12 -16.94 16.38
CA VAL A 161 -4.25 -16.51 17.24
C VAL A 161 -3.99 -16.86 18.70
N LYS A 162 -3.55 -18.09 19.01
CA LYS A 162 -3.20 -18.50 20.37
C LYS A 162 -2.05 -17.64 20.93
N ARG A 163 -1.05 -17.32 20.10
CA ARG A 163 0.04 -16.42 20.47
C ARG A 163 -0.47 -15.02 20.79
N LEU A 164 -1.32 -14.45 19.95
CA LEU A 164 -1.93 -13.13 20.19
C LEU A 164 -2.75 -13.12 21.48
N GLN A 165 -3.60 -14.14 21.71
CA GLN A 165 -4.37 -14.27 22.95
C GLN A 165 -3.48 -14.35 24.19
N LYS A 166 -2.35 -15.07 24.10
CA LYS A 166 -1.38 -15.15 25.20
C LYS A 166 -0.79 -13.77 25.49
N LEU A 167 -0.34 -13.06 24.46
CA LEU A 167 0.25 -11.72 24.59
C LEU A 167 -0.77 -10.69 25.09
N ILE A 168 -2.05 -10.79 24.70
CA ILE A 168 -3.13 -9.96 25.25
C ILE A 168 -3.33 -10.22 26.75
N ARG A 169 -3.27 -11.48 27.20
CA ARG A 169 -3.35 -11.81 28.63
C ARG A 169 -2.16 -11.27 29.42
N GLU A 170 -0.95 -11.41 28.89
CA GLU A 170 0.26 -10.84 29.50
C GLU A 170 0.17 -9.31 29.59
N LEU A 171 -0.41 -8.64 28.57
CA LEU A 171 -0.68 -7.21 28.61
C LEU A 171 -1.72 -6.85 29.69
N PHE A 172 -2.78 -7.66 29.84
CA PHE A 172 -3.80 -7.47 30.88
C PHE A 172 -3.23 -7.52 32.29
N GLU A 173 -2.26 -8.41 32.54
CA GLU A 173 -1.59 -8.50 33.85
C GLU A 173 -0.76 -7.25 34.19
N GLN A 174 -0.35 -6.48 33.17
CA GLN A 174 0.51 -5.32 33.32
C GLN A 174 -0.26 -4.00 33.57
N TYR A 175 -1.49 -3.85 33.07
CA TYR A 175 -2.25 -2.59 33.12
C TYR A 175 -3.57 -2.73 33.89
N HIS A 176 -3.81 -1.85 34.86
CA HIS A 176 -5.01 -1.88 35.71
C HIS A 176 -6.29 -1.36 35.03
N HIS A 177 -6.16 -0.47 34.04
CA HIS A 177 -7.28 0.11 33.30
C HIS A 177 -7.08 -0.13 31.81
N LEU A 178 -8.05 -0.80 31.18
CA LEU A 178 -7.98 -1.14 29.76
C LEU A 178 -9.11 -0.45 28.99
N PRO A 179 -8.78 0.18 27.86
CA PRO A 179 -9.78 0.78 26.96
C PRO A 179 -10.56 -0.23 26.12
N PHE A 180 -10.46 -1.53 26.41
CA PHE A 180 -11.05 -2.60 25.59
C PHE A 180 -11.37 -3.84 26.42
N GLU A 181 -12.21 -4.72 25.88
CA GLU A 181 -12.49 -6.05 26.45
C GLU A 181 -11.56 -7.10 25.80
N PRO A 182 -10.72 -7.82 26.56
CA PRO A 182 -9.78 -8.79 25.98
C PRO A 182 -10.45 -9.87 25.12
N GLU A 183 -11.66 -10.29 25.48
CA GLU A 183 -12.41 -11.33 24.77
C GLU A 183 -12.95 -10.86 23.41
N SER A 184 -13.17 -9.54 23.22
CA SER A 184 -13.70 -8.98 21.98
C SER A 184 -12.62 -8.67 20.94
N LEU A 185 -11.36 -8.45 21.36
CA LEU A 185 -10.29 -8.00 20.46
C LEU A 185 -10.07 -8.89 19.23
N LEU A 186 -10.24 -10.21 19.36
CA LEU A 186 -10.05 -11.11 18.22
C LEU A 186 -11.07 -10.86 17.11
N SER A 187 -12.34 -10.63 17.43
CA SER A 187 -13.36 -10.35 16.41
C SER A 187 -13.11 -9.02 15.73
N LEU A 188 -12.45 -8.07 16.39
CA LEU A 188 -12.06 -6.78 15.81
C LEU A 188 -10.88 -6.90 14.84
N PHE A 189 -9.95 -7.84 15.06
CA PHE A 189 -8.70 -7.93 14.28
C PHE A 189 -8.71 -8.99 13.18
N LEU A 190 -9.42 -10.11 13.37
CA LEU A 190 -9.41 -11.25 12.46
C LEU A 190 -9.97 -10.94 11.05
N PRO A 191 -11.05 -10.16 10.88
CA PRO A 191 -11.56 -9.85 9.54
C PRO A 191 -10.50 -9.24 8.61
N HIS A 192 -9.59 -8.43 9.15
CA HIS A 192 -8.54 -7.77 8.38
C HIS A 192 -7.47 -8.79 7.93
N LEU A 193 -7.05 -9.69 8.82
CA LEU A 193 -6.16 -10.80 8.48
C LEU A 193 -6.78 -11.72 7.42
N PHE A 194 -8.08 -12.00 7.53
CA PHE A 194 -8.79 -12.85 6.56
C PHE A 194 -8.78 -12.23 5.17
N ARG A 195 -9.08 -10.93 5.04
CA ARG A 195 -8.98 -10.24 3.74
C ARG A 195 -7.58 -10.32 3.15
N GLN A 196 -6.56 -10.12 3.98
CA GLN A 196 -5.16 -10.25 3.59
C GLN A 196 -4.81 -11.66 3.08
N TRP A 197 -5.24 -12.70 3.79
CA TRP A 197 -4.95 -14.09 3.41
C TRP A 197 -5.69 -14.49 2.13
N ILE A 198 -6.96 -14.13 2.01
CA ILE A 198 -7.80 -14.37 0.83
C ILE A 198 -7.17 -13.76 -0.42
N ALA A 199 -6.69 -12.52 -0.33
CA ALA A 199 -6.01 -11.86 -1.44
C ALA A 199 -4.77 -12.63 -1.95
N ARG A 200 -4.07 -13.34 -1.06
CA ARG A 200 -2.87 -14.13 -1.36
C ARG A 200 -3.19 -15.56 -1.83
N LEU A 201 -4.21 -16.20 -1.24
CA LEU A 201 -4.57 -17.60 -1.45
C LEU A 201 -5.41 -17.81 -2.70
N ASN A 202 -6.38 -16.92 -2.97
CA ASN A 202 -7.51 -17.24 -3.84
C ASN A 202 -7.10 -17.74 -5.23
N ARG A 203 -6.07 -17.16 -5.86
CA ARG A 203 -5.67 -17.55 -7.22
C ARG A 203 -5.13 -18.98 -7.28
N ALA A 204 -4.38 -19.41 -6.26
CA ALA A 204 -3.84 -20.77 -6.18
C ALA A 204 -4.94 -21.78 -5.85
N VAL A 205 -5.76 -21.47 -4.84
CA VAL A 205 -6.86 -22.34 -4.43
C VAL A 205 -7.87 -22.53 -5.57
N VAL A 206 -8.25 -21.46 -6.28
CA VAL A 206 -9.19 -21.54 -7.40
C VAL A 206 -8.59 -22.29 -8.60
N LEU A 207 -7.29 -22.11 -8.88
CA LEU A 207 -6.61 -22.88 -9.93
C LEU A 207 -6.68 -24.38 -9.63
N GLU A 208 -6.31 -24.79 -8.42
CA GLU A 208 -6.31 -26.19 -8.01
C GLU A 208 -7.72 -26.78 -7.93
N MET A 209 -8.70 -25.99 -7.48
CA MET A 209 -10.11 -26.39 -7.52
C MET A 209 -10.58 -26.66 -8.94
N HIS A 210 -10.24 -25.76 -9.89
CA HIS A 210 -10.59 -25.94 -11.29
C HIS A 210 -9.94 -27.20 -11.89
N ILE A 211 -8.69 -27.51 -11.53
CA ILE A 211 -8.00 -28.74 -11.93
C ILE A 211 -8.70 -29.97 -11.35
N ALA A 212 -9.05 -29.95 -10.05
CA ALA A 212 -9.75 -31.05 -9.40
C ALA A 212 -11.13 -31.32 -10.04
N ARG A 213 -11.85 -30.26 -10.41
CA ARG A 213 -13.11 -30.34 -11.15
C ARG A 213 -12.93 -31.02 -12.51
N LEU A 214 -11.95 -30.59 -13.30
CA LEU A 214 -11.67 -31.17 -14.62
C LEU A 214 -11.27 -32.64 -14.56
N ARG A 215 -10.73 -33.09 -13.42
CA ARG A 215 -10.36 -34.48 -13.16
C ARG A 215 -11.49 -35.32 -12.57
N GLY A 216 -12.68 -34.75 -12.34
CA GLY A 216 -13.82 -35.46 -11.74
C GLY A 216 -13.59 -35.86 -10.28
N LEU A 217 -12.75 -35.13 -9.54
CA LEU A 217 -12.40 -35.45 -8.14
C LEU A 217 -13.36 -34.83 -7.11
N LEU A 218 -14.31 -33.98 -7.55
CA LEU A 218 -15.22 -33.26 -6.68
C LEU A 218 -16.58 -33.96 -6.63
N LEU A 219 -17.10 -34.14 -5.42
CA LEU A 219 -18.41 -34.74 -5.18
C LEU A 219 -19.48 -33.64 -5.08
N GLY A 220 -20.69 -33.91 -5.56
CA GLY A 220 -21.81 -32.96 -5.49
C GLY A 220 -22.48 -32.72 -6.85
N GLU A 221 -23.80 -32.61 -6.82
CA GLU A 221 -24.62 -32.32 -8.01
C GLU A 221 -24.60 -30.82 -8.34
N THR A 222 -24.48 -29.97 -7.32
CA THR A 222 -24.45 -28.50 -7.47
C THR A 222 -23.03 -27.92 -7.44
N PRO A 223 -22.79 -26.75 -8.07
CA PRO A 223 -21.51 -26.03 -7.96
C PRO A 223 -21.07 -25.75 -6.52
N GLU A 224 -22.01 -25.48 -5.63
CA GLU A 224 -21.80 -25.21 -4.20
C GLU A 224 -21.37 -26.47 -3.44
N GLU A 225 -22.00 -27.62 -3.72
CA GLU A 225 -21.61 -28.91 -3.15
C GLU A 225 -20.20 -29.32 -3.60
N ARG A 226 -19.86 -29.11 -4.87
CA ARG A 226 -18.51 -29.40 -5.39
C ARG A 226 -17.45 -28.49 -4.78
N PHE A 227 -17.77 -27.22 -4.55
CA PHE A 227 -16.90 -26.31 -3.79
C PHE A 227 -16.67 -26.82 -2.37
N GLN A 228 -17.74 -27.20 -1.67
CA GLN A 228 -17.64 -27.74 -0.31
C GLN A 228 -16.81 -29.02 -0.27
N SER A 229 -17.01 -29.93 -1.23
CA SER A 229 -16.21 -31.15 -1.40
C SER A 229 -14.72 -30.84 -1.59
N TYR A 230 -14.39 -29.82 -2.40
CA TYR A 230 -13.01 -29.38 -2.57
C TYR A 230 -12.39 -28.83 -1.28
N ILE A 231 -13.12 -27.99 -0.54
CA ILE A 231 -12.64 -27.44 0.75
C ILE A 231 -12.42 -28.55 1.78
N GLU A 232 -13.31 -29.53 1.87
CA GLU A 232 -13.16 -30.67 2.77
C GLU A 232 -11.96 -31.54 2.40
N ARG A 233 -11.76 -31.79 1.10
CA ARG A 233 -10.58 -32.49 0.59
C ARG A 233 -9.31 -31.73 0.94
N LEU A 234 -9.24 -30.43 0.63
CA LEU A 234 -8.05 -29.61 0.91
C LEU A 234 -7.77 -29.48 2.41
N SER A 235 -8.80 -29.61 3.26
CA SER A 235 -8.64 -29.61 4.72
C SER A 235 -8.03 -30.90 5.28
N GLN A 236 -7.88 -31.96 4.48
CA GLN A 236 -7.17 -33.16 4.91
C GLN A 236 -5.67 -32.86 5.04
N PRO A 237 -4.98 -33.31 6.12
CA PRO A 237 -3.59 -32.95 6.38
C PRO A 237 -2.65 -33.23 5.20
N GLU A 238 -2.81 -34.37 4.53
CA GLU A 238 -1.99 -34.75 3.37
C GLU A 238 -2.20 -33.80 2.18
N HIS A 239 -3.45 -33.45 1.85
CA HIS A 239 -3.75 -32.54 0.74
C HIS A 239 -3.34 -31.11 1.04
N LEU A 240 -3.53 -30.63 2.27
CA LEU A 240 -3.07 -29.32 2.69
C LEU A 240 -1.54 -29.22 2.59
N LEU A 241 -0.84 -30.24 3.10
CA LEU A 241 0.62 -30.31 3.07
C LEU A 241 1.13 -30.28 1.63
N ASN A 242 0.58 -31.12 0.75
CA ASN A 242 0.94 -31.16 -0.66
C ASN A 242 0.67 -29.82 -1.37
N PHE A 243 -0.46 -29.17 -1.07
CA PHE A 243 -0.78 -27.85 -1.61
C PHE A 243 0.23 -26.79 -1.17
N LEU A 244 0.53 -26.73 0.13
CA LEU A 244 1.48 -25.77 0.67
C LEU A 244 2.91 -26.03 0.19
N GLU A 245 3.30 -27.30 0.03
CA GLU A 245 4.62 -27.70 -0.47
C GLU A 245 4.78 -27.31 -1.95
N GLU A 246 3.75 -27.54 -2.76
CA GLU A 246 3.70 -27.09 -4.16
C GLU A 246 3.82 -25.56 -4.26
N TYR A 247 3.09 -24.85 -3.40
CA TYR A 247 3.10 -23.39 -3.31
C TYR A 247 3.95 -22.92 -2.12
N CYS A 248 5.20 -23.39 -2.02
CA CYS A 248 6.07 -23.14 -0.87
C CYS A 248 6.28 -21.64 -0.55
N VAL A 249 6.30 -20.77 -1.57
CA VAL A 249 6.40 -19.32 -1.37
C VAL A 249 5.11 -18.78 -0.76
N LEU A 250 3.94 -19.31 -1.12
CA LEU A 250 2.67 -18.96 -0.47
C LEU A 250 2.71 -19.33 1.02
N ALA A 251 3.16 -20.55 1.35
CA ALA A 251 3.27 -20.98 2.74
C ALA A 251 4.16 -20.03 3.56
N ARG A 252 5.35 -19.69 3.03
CA ARG A 252 6.25 -18.69 3.62
C ARG A 252 5.53 -17.34 3.83
N GLN A 253 4.83 -16.84 2.82
CA GLN A 253 4.14 -15.54 2.88
C GLN A 253 3.00 -15.52 3.91
N LEU A 254 2.26 -16.62 4.07
CA LEU A 254 1.20 -16.72 5.09
C LEU A 254 1.78 -16.65 6.50
N MET A 255 2.89 -17.36 6.75
CA MET A 255 3.55 -17.32 8.07
C MET A 255 4.12 -15.94 8.38
N ILE A 256 4.83 -15.32 7.43
CA ILE A 256 5.34 -13.94 7.58
C ILE A 256 4.19 -12.98 7.87
N THR A 257 3.10 -13.05 7.09
CA THR A 257 1.93 -12.16 7.29
C THR A 257 1.31 -12.36 8.67
N LEU A 258 1.23 -13.60 9.16
CA LEU A 258 0.70 -13.91 10.49
C LEU A 258 1.59 -13.35 11.61
N ASP A 259 2.90 -13.48 11.46
CA ASP A 259 3.87 -12.96 12.42
C ASP A 259 3.80 -11.44 12.53
N LEU A 260 3.87 -10.75 11.39
CA LEU A 260 3.76 -9.30 11.33
C LEU A 260 2.41 -8.79 11.86
N TRP A 261 1.33 -9.52 11.57
CA TRP A 261 0.00 -9.18 12.10
C TRP A 261 -0.04 -9.28 13.63
N VAL A 262 0.47 -10.38 14.22
CA VAL A 262 0.49 -10.50 15.69
C VAL A 262 1.32 -9.39 16.33
N GLU A 263 2.52 -9.14 15.80
CA GLU A 263 3.42 -8.10 16.30
C GLU A 263 2.77 -6.72 16.25
N GLY A 264 2.22 -6.33 15.10
CA GLY A 264 1.59 -5.02 14.92
C GLY A 264 0.36 -4.81 15.80
N ARG A 265 -0.44 -5.86 16.06
CA ARG A 265 -1.60 -5.76 16.98
C ARG A 265 -1.18 -5.61 18.42
N ILE A 266 -0.16 -6.33 18.88
CA ILE A 266 0.35 -6.20 20.25
C ILE A 266 1.07 -4.86 20.46
N GLU A 267 1.83 -4.39 19.47
CA GLU A 267 2.42 -3.05 19.49
C GLU A 267 1.33 -1.96 19.63
N PHE A 268 0.29 -2.01 18.80
CA PHE A 268 -0.85 -1.10 18.88
C PHE A 268 -1.53 -1.13 20.25
N LEU A 269 -1.87 -2.30 20.78
CA LEU A 269 -2.52 -2.42 22.08
C LEU A 269 -1.64 -1.89 23.21
N ARG A 270 -0.33 -2.10 23.12
CA ARG A 270 0.63 -1.57 24.10
C ARG A 270 0.61 -0.05 24.11
N HIS A 271 0.71 0.60 22.94
CA HIS A 271 0.59 2.07 22.85
C HIS A 271 -0.76 2.54 23.39
N LEU A 272 -1.86 1.91 22.98
CA LEU A 272 -3.19 2.29 23.45
C LEU A 272 -3.33 2.24 24.98
N CYS A 273 -2.76 1.21 25.63
CA CYS A 273 -2.77 1.11 27.09
C CYS A 273 -1.84 2.13 27.76
N GLN A 274 -0.63 2.32 27.23
CA GLN A 274 0.38 3.22 27.79
C GLN A 274 -0.08 4.67 27.74
N ASP A 275 -0.71 5.06 26.63
CA ASP A 275 -1.02 6.45 26.33
C ASP A 275 -2.43 6.85 26.78
N TRP A 276 -3.18 5.91 27.37
CA TRP A 276 -4.62 6.05 27.59
C TRP A 276 -4.99 7.27 28.43
N GLU A 277 -4.21 7.59 29.46
CA GLU A 277 -4.46 8.75 30.33
C GLU A 277 -4.31 10.08 29.56
N GLU A 278 -3.28 10.21 28.72
CA GLU A 278 -3.07 11.41 27.90
C GLU A 278 -4.13 11.51 26.79
N ILE A 279 -4.53 10.38 26.21
CA ILE A 279 -5.63 10.31 25.25
C ILE A 279 -6.92 10.84 25.88
N LEU A 280 -7.25 10.37 27.09
CA LEU A 280 -8.42 10.86 27.82
C LEU A 280 -8.31 12.35 28.10
N THR A 281 -7.23 12.84 28.70
CA THR A 281 -7.12 14.27 29.04
C THR A 281 -7.12 15.20 27.84
N THR A 282 -6.56 14.79 26.70
CA THR A 282 -6.45 15.62 25.49
C THR A 282 -7.74 15.63 24.67
N PHE A 283 -8.29 14.45 24.42
CA PHE A 283 -9.46 14.28 23.56
C PHE A 283 -10.77 14.28 24.33
N PHE A 284 -10.73 14.03 25.64
CA PHE A 284 -11.90 13.74 26.46
C PHE A 284 -11.97 14.56 27.76
N LEU A 285 -12.62 15.73 27.70
CA LEU A 285 -12.71 16.60 28.88
C LEU A 285 -13.77 16.18 29.91
N GLU A 286 -14.87 15.49 29.55
CA GLU A 286 -16.00 15.27 30.50
C GLU A 286 -16.85 13.98 30.34
N GLN A 287 -16.56 13.03 29.45
CA GLN A 287 -17.33 11.77 29.34
C GLN A 287 -16.41 10.55 29.26
N ASN A 288 -16.94 9.37 29.54
CA ASN A 288 -16.17 8.14 29.38
C ASN A 288 -16.43 7.62 27.95
N PRO A 289 -15.41 7.44 27.08
CA PRO A 289 -15.61 6.88 25.75
C PRO A 289 -16.19 5.45 25.78
N GLY A 290 -16.07 4.78 26.93
CA GLY A 290 -16.37 3.36 27.06
C GLY A 290 -15.28 2.51 26.44
N GLN A 291 -15.59 1.24 26.19
CA GLN A 291 -14.63 0.29 25.63
C GLN A 291 -14.59 0.39 24.10
N LEU A 292 -13.45 0.01 23.52
CA LEU A 292 -13.24 -0.19 22.09
C LEU A 292 -14.20 -1.25 21.56
N THR A 293 -14.99 -0.88 20.55
CA THR A 293 -16.00 -1.75 19.93
C THR A 293 -15.72 -2.02 18.46
N GLU A 294 -14.89 -1.21 17.81
CA GLU A 294 -14.52 -1.40 16.41
C GLU A 294 -13.08 -0.93 16.16
N VAL A 295 -12.39 -1.64 15.27
CA VAL A 295 -11.11 -1.21 14.72
C VAL A 295 -11.19 -1.31 13.22
N GLN A 296 -11.21 -0.17 12.53
CA GLN A 296 -10.96 -0.11 11.10
C GLN A 296 -9.44 -0.02 10.89
N ALA A 297 -8.78 -1.17 10.75
CA ALA A 297 -7.36 -1.23 10.39
C ALA A 297 -7.17 -1.14 8.87
N GLU A 298 -5.92 -0.94 8.44
CA GLU A 298 -5.55 -0.88 7.02
C GLU A 298 -6.22 0.30 6.31
N VAL A 299 -6.35 1.42 7.02
CA VAL A 299 -6.73 2.70 6.42
C VAL A 299 -5.49 3.26 5.74
N GLY A 300 -5.32 2.93 4.47
CA GLY A 300 -4.11 3.20 3.69
C GLY A 300 -3.21 1.98 3.54
N ASP A 301 -1.99 2.21 3.07
CA ASP A 301 -1.02 1.16 2.75
C ASP A 301 -0.38 0.52 4.01
N LEU A 302 0.06 -0.73 3.85
CA LEU A 302 0.90 -1.43 4.82
C LEU A 302 2.37 -1.06 4.61
N HIS A 303 3.05 -0.66 5.69
CA HIS A 303 4.47 -0.28 5.71
C HIS A 303 5.16 -0.79 6.98
N ARG A 304 6.49 -0.70 7.04
CA ARG A 304 7.27 -0.89 8.29
C ARG A 304 6.91 -2.18 9.05
N HIS A 305 6.86 -3.30 8.35
CA HIS A 305 6.45 -4.60 8.89
C HIS A 305 4.94 -4.69 9.18
N GLY A 306 4.09 -4.36 8.20
CA GLY A 306 2.64 -4.52 8.30
C GLY A 306 1.90 -3.50 9.17
N ARG A 307 2.51 -2.36 9.47
CA ARG A 307 1.89 -1.23 10.18
C ARG A 307 1.07 -0.39 9.20
N SER A 308 -0.08 0.09 9.66
CA SER A 308 -0.96 1.01 8.94
C SER A 308 -1.69 1.91 9.94
N VAL A 309 -2.30 3.00 9.45
CA VAL A 309 -3.23 3.79 10.23
C VAL A 309 -4.43 2.92 10.65
N MET A 310 -4.95 3.16 11.85
CA MET A 310 -6.16 2.51 12.37
C MET A 310 -7.14 3.56 12.88
N ILE A 311 -8.42 3.42 12.55
CA ILE A 311 -9.50 4.21 13.14
C ILE A 311 -10.20 3.34 14.18
N LEU A 312 -10.28 3.84 15.40
CA LEU A 312 -10.87 3.18 16.55
C LEU A 312 -12.26 3.76 16.79
N THR A 313 -13.27 2.92 17.00
CA THR A 313 -14.60 3.36 17.46
C THR A 313 -14.85 2.78 18.86
N PHE A 314 -15.22 3.64 19.80
CA PHE A 314 -15.55 3.28 21.17
C PHE A 314 -17.07 3.18 21.37
N ARG A 315 -17.50 2.57 22.49
CA ARG A 315 -18.91 2.32 22.81
C ARG A 315 -19.78 3.59 22.79
N SER A 316 -19.21 4.76 23.10
CA SER A 316 -19.91 6.05 22.99
C SER A 316 -20.19 6.50 21.54
N GLY A 317 -19.63 5.81 20.54
CA GLY A 317 -19.57 6.23 19.14
C GLY A 317 -18.39 7.16 18.83
N TRP A 318 -17.60 7.54 19.84
CA TRP A 318 -16.42 8.37 19.64
C TRP A 318 -15.34 7.63 18.84
N GLN A 319 -14.62 8.38 18.01
CA GLN A 319 -13.59 7.83 17.14
C GLN A 319 -12.22 8.48 17.36
N LEU A 320 -11.17 7.66 17.25
CA LEU A 320 -9.77 8.07 17.41
C LEU A 320 -8.92 7.49 16.28
N VAL A 321 -7.97 8.26 15.76
CA VAL A 321 -7.05 7.79 14.73
C VAL A 321 -5.70 7.47 15.36
N TYR A 322 -5.26 6.22 15.22
CA TYR A 322 -3.91 5.77 15.56
C TYR A 322 -3.02 5.77 14.32
N LYS A 323 -1.88 6.46 14.39
CA LYS A 323 -0.89 6.51 13.32
C LYS A 323 0.44 5.94 13.83
N PRO A 324 0.95 4.82 13.27
CA PRO A 324 2.24 4.22 13.67
C PRO A 324 3.44 4.96 13.04
N ARG A 325 3.45 6.30 13.16
CA ARG A 325 4.53 7.19 12.74
C ARG A 325 4.56 8.44 13.60
N SER A 326 5.64 9.21 13.51
CA SER A 326 5.70 10.54 14.11
C SER A 326 4.58 11.44 13.61
N LEU A 327 3.98 12.23 14.51
CA LEU A 327 3.03 13.31 14.19
C LEU A 327 3.65 14.70 14.35
N SER A 328 4.99 14.80 14.39
CA SER A 328 5.72 16.08 14.47
C SER A 328 5.32 17.03 13.34
N ILE A 329 5.33 16.54 12.09
CA ILE A 329 4.89 17.30 10.91
C ILE A 329 3.43 17.74 11.02
N ASP A 330 2.54 16.86 11.50
CA ASP A 330 1.13 17.15 11.69
C ASP A 330 0.93 18.26 12.73
N ILE A 331 1.64 18.20 13.87
CA ILE A 331 1.60 19.20 14.95
C ILE A 331 2.08 20.56 14.45
N HIS A 332 3.27 20.63 13.85
CA HIS A 332 3.81 21.89 13.36
C HIS A 332 2.91 22.50 12.27
N PHE A 333 2.23 21.68 11.46
CA PHE A 333 1.20 22.19 10.54
C PHE A 333 0.01 22.82 11.28
N GLN A 334 -0.51 22.20 12.36
CA GLN A 334 -1.57 22.81 13.17
C GLN A 334 -1.13 24.14 13.81
N GLU A 335 0.13 24.24 14.22
CA GLU A 335 0.71 25.49 14.71
C GLU A 335 0.73 26.58 13.63
N VAL A 336 1.03 26.22 12.37
CA VAL A 336 0.95 27.17 11.24
C VAL A 336 -0.48 27.64 11.02
N LEU A 337 -1.47 26.73 11.05
CA LEU A 337 -2.88 27.13 10.92
C LEU A 337 -3.30 28.08 12.04
N SER A 338 -2.90 27.77 13.27
CA SER A 338 -3.17 28.62 14.43
C SER A 338 -2.49 29.99 14.30
N TRP A 339 -1.25 30.03 13.81
CA TRP A 339 -0.52 31.26 13.53
C TRP A 339 -1.21 32.09 12.45
N LEU A 340 -1.62 31.49 11.34
CA LEU A 340 -2.37 32.18 10.28
C LEU A 340 -3.65 32.81 10.83
N ASN A 341 -4.40 32.08 11.66
CA ASN A 341 -5.63 32.60 12.28
C ASN A 341 -5.42 33.84 13.17
N THR A 342 -4.19 34.14 13.60
CA THR A 342 -3.90 35.38 14.33
C THR A 342 -3.73 36.60 13.43
N TYR A 343 -3.65 36.41 12.11
CA TYR A 343 -3.41 37.44 11.11
C TYR A 343 -4.48 37.44 10.01
N GLY A 344 -4.77 38.61 9.46
CA GLY A 344 -5.64 38.75 8.28
C GLY A 344 -7.15 38.60 8.53
N ASN A 345 -7.92 38.81 7.47
CA ASN A 345 -9.38 38.69 7.45
C ASN A 345 -9.79 37.57 6.47
N HIS A 346 -9.30 36.36 6.71
CA HIS A 346 -9.67 35.15 5.97
C HIS A 346 -10.53 34.24 6.87
N PRO A 347 -11.34 33.34 6.30
CA PRO A 347 -12.04 32.32 7.10
C PRO A 347 -11.03 31.53 7.92
N SER A 348 -11.23 31.43 9.23
CA SER A 348 -10.29 30.76 10.12
C SER A 348 -10.22 29.26 9.83
N PHE A 349 -9.02 28.70 9.89
CA PHE A 349 -8.80 27.27 9.86
C PHE A 349 -9.14 26.65 11.21
N ARG A 350 -9.62 25.40 11.23
CA ARG A 350 -9.85 24.64 12.46
C ARG A 350 -8.68 23.67 12.68
N PRO A 351 -7.80 23.89 13.66
CA PRO A 351 -6.73 22.95 13.96
C PRO A 351 -7.26 21.65 14.56
N LEU A 352 -6.57 20.54 14.29
CA LEU A 352 -6.84 19.23 14.89
C LEU A 352 -6.11 19.05 16.21
N LYS A 353 -6.73 18.31 17.14
CA LYS A 353 -6.02 17.81 18.33
C LYS A 353 -5.16 16.60 17.96
N LEU A 354 -3.92 16.58 18.46
CA LEU A 354 -2.91 15.57 18.15
C LEU A 354 -2.06 15.28 19.39
N ILE A 355 -1.60 14.03 19.52
CA ILE A 355 -0.57 13.60 20.49
C ILE A 355 0.55 12.91 19.71
N ASN A 356 1.81 13.29 19.96
CA ASN A 356 2.97 12.72 19.28
C ASN A 356 3.95 12.09 20.27
N TYR A 357 4.18 10.78 20.13
CA TYR A 357 5.17 10.03 20.91
C TYR A 357 6.45 9.71 20.11
N GLY A 358 6.64 10.37 18.95
CA GLY A 358 7.83 10.25 18.12
C GLY A 358 7.79 9.06 17.15
N THR A 359 7.48 7.85 17.63
CA THR A 359 7.37 6.65 16.78
C THR A 359 5.94 6.35 16.35
N HIS A 360 4.96 6.92 17.07
CA HIS A 360 3.53 6.80 16.82
C HIS A 360 2.83 8.05 17.37
N GLY A 361 1.53 8.17 17.09
CA GLY A 361 0.70 9.21 17.68
C GLY A 361 -0.79 9.01 17.47
N TRP A 362 -1.55 9.91 18.08
CA TRP A 362 -3.00 9.88 18.13
C TRP A 362 -3.56 11.17 17.56
N ALA A 363 -4.58 11.07 16.72
CA ALA A 363 -5.21 12.22 16.10
C ALA A 363 -6.74 12.20 16.26
N GLU A 364 -7.32 13.38 16.42
CA GLU A 364 -8.77 13.57 16.38
C GLU A 364 -9.35 12.97 15.09
N CYS A 365 -10.41 12.17 15.20
CA CYS A 365 -11.10 11.64 14.03
C CYS A 365 -12.09 12.67 13.48
N VAL A 366 -11.93 13.01 12.20
CA VAL A 366 -12.83 13.91 11.48
C VAL A 366 -13.80 13.10 10.64
N SER A 367 -15.09 13.39 10.78
CA SER A 367 -16.16 12.80 9.98
C SER A 367 -16.67 13.78 8.93
N ALA A 368 -17.04 13.26 7.76
CA ALA A 368 -17.64 14.10 6.72
C ALA A 368 -19.01 14.61 7.17
N ALA A 369 -19.29 15.89 6.94
CA ALA A 369 -20.53 16.54 7.32
C ALA A 369 -20.98 17.51 6.21
N ALA A 370 -22.29 17.64 6.02
CA ALA A 370 -22.86 18.55 5.03
C ALA A 370 -22.76 20.01 5.51
N CYS A 371 -22.63 20.93 4.56
CA CYS A 371 -22.81 22.36 4.77
C CYS A 371 -24.30 22.66 5.03
N SER A 372 -24.56 23.63 5.89
CA SER A 372 -25.92 24.08 6.24
C SER A 372 -26.44 25.20 5.34
N SER A 373 -25.54 25.97 4.72
CA SER A 373 -25.88 27.10 3.86
C SER A 373 -24.86 27.29 2.73
N GLU A 374 -25.20 28.19 1.80
CA GLU A 374 -24.32 28.60 0.71
C GLU A 374 -23.06 29.31 1.24
N GLU A 375 -23.20 30.12 2.29
CA GLU A 375 -22.08 30.83 2.92
C GLU A 375 -21.04 29.87 3.50
N GLU A 376 -21.46 28.73 4.04
CA GLU A 376 -20.55 27.67 4.50
C GLU A 376 -19.80 27.03 3.33
N VAL A 377 -20.43 26.88 2.16
CA VAL A 377 -19.78 26.37 0.94
C VAL A 377 -18.76 27.37 0.40
N ILE A 378 -19.10 28.66 0.38
CA ILE A 378 -18.18 29.74 0.01
C ILE A 378 -16.96 29.70 0.94
N SER A 379 -17.18 29.64 2.25
CA SER A 379 -16.11 29.59 3.24
C SER A 379 -15.27 28.32 3.13
N PHE A 380 -15.87 27.18 2.79
CA PHE A 380 -15.17 25.94 2.49
C PHE A 380 -14.17 26.09 1.33
N TYR A 381 -14.61 26.65 0.21
CA TYR A 381 -13.76 26.82 -0.97
C TYR A 381 -12.71 27.92 -0.80
N GLU A 382 -13.01 28.97 -0.04
CA GLU A 382 -11.99 29.94 0.38
C GLU A 382 -10.91 29.29 1.25
N ARG A 383 -11.29 28.42 2.20
CA ARG A 383 -10.31 27.63 2.98
C ARG A 383 -9.48 26.70 2.11
N GLN A 384 -10.07 26.06 1.10
CA GLN A 384 -9.31 25.25 0.12
C GLN A 384 -8.27 26.09 -0.64
N GLY A 385 -8.64 27.30 -1.06
CA GLY A 385 -7.70 28.27 -1.63
C GLY A 385 -6.55 28.60 -0.71
N GLY A 386 -6.86 28.85 0.57
CA GLY A 386 -5.86 29.13 1.59
C GLY A 386 -4.91 27.95 1.85
N TYR A 387 -5.44 26.72 1.92
CA TYR A 387 -4.61 25.52 1.99
C TYR A 387 -3.72 25.37 0.77
N LEU A 388 -4.22 25.64 -0.44
CA LEU A 388 -3.42 25.56 -1.67
C LEU A 388 -2.20 26.49 -1.63
N ALA A 389 -2.35 27.71 -1.10
CA ALA A 389 -1.23 28.65 -0.92
C ALA A 389 -0.21 28.13 0.11
N LEU A 390 -0.69 27.56 1.22
CA LEU A 390 0.18 26.99 2.25
C LEU A 390 0.95 25.76 1.73
N LEU A 391 0.25 24.83 1.08
CA LEU A 391 0.83 23.64 0.48
C LEU A 391 1.85 23.98 -0.61
N TYR A 392 1.63 25.05 -1.37
CA TYR A 392 2.59 25.56 -2.35
C TYR A 392 3.92 25.97 -1.68
N VAL A 393 3.88 26.82 -0.65
CA VAL A 393 5.11 27.31 0.00
C VAL A 393 5.83 26.24 0.82
N LEU A 394 5.10 25.22 1.28
CA LEU A 394 5.66 24.06 1.98
C LEU A 394 6.08 22.94 1.02
N GLU A 395 6.13 23.18 -0.29
CA GLU A 395 6.60 22.21 -1.30
C GLU A 395 5.87 20.86 -1.22
N ALA A 396 4.58 20.89 -0.92
CA ALA A 396 3.75 19.71 -0.72
C ALA A 396 3.50 18.94 -2.03
N SER A 397 3.19 17.65 -1.90
CA SER A 397 2.69 16.80 -2.98
C SER A 397 1.71 15.76 -2.45
N ASP A 398 1.07 15.03 -3.36
CA ASP A 398 0.25 13.85 -3.02
C ASP A 398 -1.04 14.14 -2.23
N PHE A 399 -1.65 15.33 -2.41
CA PHE A 399 -2.95 15.69 -1.82
C PHE A 399 -4.12 15.33 -2.75
N HIS A 400 -4.33 14.04 -2.98
CA HIS A 400 -5.46 13.50 -3.76
C HIS A 400 -6.76 13.41 -2.93
N TYR A 401 -7.88 13.05 -3.56
CA TYR A 401 -9.23 13.07 -2.95
C TYR A 401 -9.35 12.26 -1.64
N GLU A 402 -8.51 11.24 -1.43
CA GLU A 402 -8.53 10.43 -0.21
C GLU A 402 -7.93 11.15 1.00
N ASN A 403 -7.10 12.18 0.78
CA ASN A 403 -6.39 12.90 1.84
C ASN A 403 -7.15 14.13 2.37
N ILE A 404 -8.42 14.27 1.95
CA ILE A 404 -9.27 15.42 2.32
C ILE A 404 -10.62 14.93 2.84
N ILE A 405 -11.06 15.50 3.96
CA ILE A 405 -12.40 15.30 4.51
C ILE A 405 -13.14 16.64 4.56
N ALA A 406 -14.29 16.71 3.90
CA ALA A 406 -15.21 17.83 3.96
C ALA A 406 -16.17 17.68 5.14
N SER A 407 -16.01 18.55 6.14
CA SER A 407 -16.81 18.55 7.37
C SER A 407 -17.45 19.91 7.58
N GLY A 408 -18.67 20.08 7.07
CA GLY A 408 -19.36 21.37 7.05
C GLY A 408 -18.56 22.37 6.23
N GLU A 409 -18.36 23.57 6.75
CA GLU A 409 -17.55 24.61 6.11
C GLU A 409 -16.02 24.37 6.15
N HIS A 410 -15.55 23.27 6.74
CA HIS A 410 -14.12 23.02 6.95
C HIS A 410 -13.59 21.86 6.08
N PRO A 411 -12.60 22.11 5.22
CA PRO A 411 -11.77 21.07 4.64
C PRO A 411 -10.68 20.65 5.63
N PHE A 412 -10.54 19.35 5.87
CA PHE A 412 -9.47 18.79 6.70
C PHE A 412 -8.49 17.99 5.86
N LEU A 413 -7.21 18.32 5.98
CA LEU A 413 -6.11 17.56 5.40
C LEU A 413 -5.68 16.49 6.42
N ILE A 414 -5.84 15.21 6.07
CA ILE A 414 -5.67 14.11 7.05
C ILE A 414 -4.33 13.38 6.93
N ASP A 415 -3.61 13.56 5.83
CA ASP A 415 -2.26 13.04 5.67
C ASP A 415 -1.29 14.13 5.22
N LEU A 416 -0.34 14.45 6.10
CA LEU A 416 0.59 15.57 5.98
C LEU A 416 2.04 15.11 5.81
N GLU A 417 2.28 13.80 5.68
CA GLU A 417 3.63 13.25 5.58
C GLU A 417 4.34 13.62 4.27
N ALA A 418 3.60 14.03 3.24
CA ALA A 418 4.14 14.50 1.96
C ALA A 418 4.36 16.03 1.90
N LEU A 419 4.33 16.73 3.03
CA LEU A 419 4.84 18.11 3.14
C LEU A 419 6.37 18.13 2.96
N PHE A 420 6.89 19.23 2.43
CA PHE A 420 8.32 19.38 2.10
C PHE A 420 8.85 18.27 1.19
N HIS A 421 8.03 17.79 0.25
CA HIS A 421 8.43 16.66 -0.59
C HIS A 421 9.71 17.02 -1.37
N PRO A 422 10.82 16.28 -1.18
CA PRO A 422 12.07 16.61 -1.84
C PRO A 422 11.98 16.51 -3.36
N ARG A 423 12.77 17.32 -4.05
CA ARG A 423 13.02 17.19 -5.49
C ARG A 423 14.23 16.31 -5.74
N VAL A 424 14.07 15.35 -6.64
CA VAL A 424 15.16 14.51 -7.13
C VAL A 424 15.83 15.16 -8.34
N SER A 425 17.16 15.04 -8.42
CA SER A 425 17.92 15.45 -9.61
C SER A 425 17.44 14.65 -10.81
N LYS A 426 16.87 15.33 -11.81
CA LYS A 426 16.48 14.69 -13.07
C LYS A 426 17.71 14.65 -13.99
N GLU A 427 18.62 13.72 -13.71
CA GLU A 427 19.86 13.51 -14.46
C GLU A 427 19.64 12.90 -15.85
N SER A 428 18.39 12.68 -16.27
CA SER A 428 18.08 12.08 -17.56
C SER A 428 17.96 13.12 -18.68
N ILE A 429 18.49 12.74 -19.84
CA ILE A 429 18.46 13.51 -21.10
C ILE A 429 17.01 13.89 -21.49
N THR A 430 16.02 13.09 -21.12
CA THR A 430 14.60 13.33 -21.40
C THR A 430 13.99 14.44 -20.54
N ALA A 431 14.49 14.68 -19.33
CA ALA A 431 13.99 15.74 -18.46
C ALA A 431 14.42 17.14 -18.92
N LEU A 432 15.59 17.25 -19.58
CA LEU A 432 16.06 18.48 -20.22
C LEU A 432 15.22 18.86 -21.46
N GLN A 433 14.47 17.91 -22.03
CA GLN A 433 13.65 18.12 -23.24
C GLN A 433 12.19 18.48 -22.94
N ARG A 434 11.80 18.65 -21.65
CA ARG A 434 10.40 18.97 -21.26
C ARG A 434 10.32 20.16 -20.29
N PRO A 435 10.65 21.39 -20.72
CA PRO A 435 10.59 22.59 -19.89
C PRO A 435 9.18 22.85 -19.34
N ALA A 436 8.13 22.52 -20.09
CA ALA A 436 6.74 22.65 -19.63
C ALA A 436 6.44 21.76 -18.40
N GLN A 437 6.93 20.51 -18.40
CA GLN A 437 6.75 19.62 -17.24
C GLN A 437 7.50 20.14 -16.02
N GLN A 438 8.72 20.67 -16.21
CA GLN A 438 9.46 21.29 -15.12
C GLN A 438 8.69 22.48 -14.55
N ALA A 439 8.12 23.35 -15.38
CA ALA A 439 7.32 24.47 -14.90
C ALA A 439 6.12 24.03 -14.05
N LEU A 440 5.39 22.98 -14.48
CA LEU A 440 4.29 22.39 -13.72
C LEU A 440 4.75 21.78 -12.38
N ASP A 441 5.89 21.11 -12.38
CA ASP A 441 6.49 20.56 -11.15
C ASP A 441 6.94 21.66 -10.15
N HIS A 442 7.08 22.92 -10.59
CA HIS A 442 7.43 24.08 -9.76
C HIS A 442 6.20 24.99 -9.50
N SER A 443 5.01 24.41 -9.47
CA SER A 443 3.74 25.12 -9.35
C SER A 443 2.75 24.42 -8.43
N VAL A 444 1.62 25.08 -8.18
CA VAL A 444 0.45 24.53 -7.48
C VAL A 444 -0.05 23.19 -8.04
N MET A 445 0.24 22.86 -9.30
CA MET A 445 -0.16 21.57 -9.90
C MET A 445 0.51 20.36 -9.26
N ARG A 446 1.73 20.53 -8.71
CA ARG A 446 2.47 19.43 -8.05
C ARG A 446 1.78 18.92 -6.79
N ILE A 447 0.95 19.76 -6.16
CA ILE A 447 0.26 19.45 -4.90
C ILE A 447 -0.74 18.30 -5.10
N ALA A 448 -1.26 18.11 -6.33
CA ALA A 448 -2.34 17.19 -6.70
C ALA A 448 -3.72 17.52 -6.08
N LEU A 449 -3.85 18.71 -5.47
CA LEU A 449 -5.13 19.24 -4.98
C LEU A 449 -6.03 19.72 -6.13
N LEU A 450 -5.44 20.31 -7.17
CA LEU A 450 -6.17 20.86 -8.32
C LEU A 450 -6.58 19.76 -9.32
N PRO A 451 -7.70 19.93 -10.03
CA PRO A 451 -8.17 18.99 -11.04
C PRO A 451 -7.09 18.58 -12.04
N GLN A 452 -6.87 17.28 -12.15
CA GLN A 452 -5.95 16.70 -13.12
C GLN A 452 -6.39 15.29 -13.48
N ARG A 453 -6.58 15.04 -14.78
CA ARG A 453 -6.97 13.72 -15.26
C ARG A 453 -5.77 12.77 -15.28
N PHE A 454 -6.02 11.55 -14.84
CA PHE A 454 -5.09 10.44 -14.92
C PHE A 454 -5.59 9.44 -15.95
N TRP A 455 -4.81 9.26 -17.02
CA TRP A 455 -5.12 8.35 -18.12
C TRP A 455 -4.40 7.01 -17.94
N SER A 456 -5.09 5.90 -18.22
CA SER A 456 -4.47 4.58 -18.24
C SER A 456 -3.81 4.23 -19.58
N ASN A 457 -4.36 4.80 -20.67
CA ASN A 457 -3.92 4.76 -22.05
C ASN A 457 -4.61 5.87 -22.87
N ASP A 458 -4.19 6.06 -24.12
CA ASP A 458 -4.69 7.10 -25.03
C ASP A 458 -6.19 6.98 -25.36
N ALA A 459 -6.81 5.82 -25.10
CA ALA A 459 -8.23 5.55 -25.35
C ALA A 459 -9.11 5.71 -24.10
N SER A 460 -8.53 5.93 -22.92
CA SER A 460 -9.26 6.10 -21.66
C SER A 460 -9.75 7.54 -21.52
N LYS A 461 -10.95 7.75 -20.96
CA LYS A 461 -11.49 9.11 -20.70
C LYS A 461 -10.68 9.91 -19.65
N GLY A 462 -9.75 9.24 -18.96
CA GLY A 462 -9.08 9.75 -17.78
C GLY A 462 -10.01 9.77 -16.57
N VAL A 463 -9.44 9.69 -15.37
CA VAL A 463 -10.17 9.88 -14.11
C VAL A 463 -9.53 11.02 -13.35
N ASP A 464 -10.34 11.93 -12.81
CA ASP A 464 -9.85 12.95 -11.90
C ASP A 464 -9.86 12.40 -10.46
N ILE A 465 -8.66 12.15 -9.94
CA ILE A 465 -8.42 11.73 -8.56
C ILE A 465 -7.75 12.84 -7.74
N SER A 466 -7.75 14.08 -8.22
CA SER A 466 -7.24 15.23 -7.48
C SER A 466 -8.05 15.50 -6.20
N GLY A 467 -7.47 16.26 -5.27
CA GLY A 467 -8.15 16.63 -4.03
C GLY A 467 -9.48 17.38 -4.20
N LEU A 468 -9.61 18.21 -5.25
CA LEU A 468 -10.84 18.95 -5.60
C LEU A 468 -11.69 18.25 -6.67
N GLY A 469 -11.26 17.09 -7.16
CA GLY A 469 -12.02 16.26 -8.08
C GLY A 469 -13.07 15.40 -7.37
N ASN A 470 -14.04 14.88 -8.12
CA ASN A 470 -14.99 13.89 -7.63
C ASN A 470 -14.96 12.63 -8.51
N PRO A 471 -14.33 11.53 -8.05
CA PRO A 471 -14.28 10.29 -8.83
C PRO A 471 -15.62 9.53 -8.85
N GLU A 472 -16.62 9.92 -8.07
CA GLU A 472 -17.88 9.18 -7.92
C GLU A 472 -18.57 8.92 -9.27
N GLY A 473 -18.87 7.65 -9.54
CA GLY A 473 -19.57 7.23 -10.75
C GLY A 473 -18.70 7.15 -12.00
N GLN A 474 -17.46 7.65 -11.97
CA GLN A 474 -16.48 7.44 -13.05
C GLN A 474 -16.08 5.97 -13.12
N LEU A 475 -15.76 5.47 -14.31
CA LEU A 475 -15.25 4.10 -14.47
C LEU A 475 -13.77 4.04 -14.13
N SER A 476 -13.36 2.96 -13.47
CA SER A 476 -11.97 2.70 -13.18
C SER A 476 -11.15 2.73 -14.49
N PRO A 477 -9.99 3.41 -14.48
CA PRO A 477 -9.26 3.68 -15.72
C PRO A 477 -8.71 2.37 -16.33
N ARG A 478 -8.56 1.32 -15.52
CA ARG A 478 -8.25 -0.05 -15.98
C ARG A 478 -9.28 -1.04 -15.44
N PRO A 479 -9.54 -2.15 -16.16
CA PRO A 479 -10.29 -3.27 -15.61
C PRO A 479 -9.61 -3.82 -14.35
N VAL A 480 -10.34 -3.90 -13.25
CA VAL A 480 -9.86 -4.45 -11.98
C VAL A 480 -10.30 -5.91 -11.85
N PRO A 481 -9.50 -6.76 -11.19
CA PRO A 481 -9.89 -8.15 -10.95
C PRO A 481 -11.08 -8.22 -9.99
N ARG A 482 -12.15 -8.91 -10.38
CA ARG A 482 -13.30 -9.28 -9.52
C ARG A 482 -13.53 -10.78 -9.55
N TRP A 483 -14.08 -11.30 -8.46
CA TRP A 483 -14.44 -12.71 -8.33
C TRP A 483 -15.89 -12.92 -8.73
N GLU A 484 -16.13 -13.82 -9.67
CA GLU A 484 -17.46 -14.30 -10.06
C GLU A 484 -17.63 -15.74 -9.56
N GLY A 485 -18.85 -16.12 -9.13
CA GLY A 485 -19.14 -17.47 -8.64
C GLY A 485 -18.54 -17.76 -7.25
N LEU A 486 -18.60 -16.81 -6.31
CA LEU A 486 -18.09 -17.01 -4.96
C LEU A 486 -18.80 -18.19 -4.27
N GLY A 487 -18.01 -19.09 -3.68
CA GLY A 487 -18.53 -20.27 -2.98
C GLY A 487 -18.94 -21.42 -3.90
N THR A 488 -18.57 -21.39 -5.18
CA THR A 488 -18.85 -22.44 -6.16
C THR A 488 -17.58 -22.96 -6.83
N ASP A 489 -17.65 -24.17 -7.39
CA ASP A 489 -16.54 -24.75 -8.17
C ASP A 489 -16.36 -24.12 -9.56
N GLU A 490 -17.19 -23.12 -9.88
CA GLU A 490 -17.10 -22.26 -11.07
C GLU A 490 -16.44 -20.91 -10.79
N MET A 491 -15.99 -20.69 -9.54
CA MET A 491 -15.32 -19.47 -9.12
C MET A 491 -14.18 -19.10 -10.07
N LYS A 492 -14.14 -17.84 -10.52
CA LYS A 492 -13.09 -17.36 -11.42
C LYS A 492 -12.84 -15.87 -11.27
N VAL A 493 -11.64 -15.44 -11.65
CA VAL A 493 -11.30 -14.02 -11.77
C VAL A 493 -11.77 -13.50 -13.12
N ILE A 494 -12.63 -12.49 -13.09
CA ILE A 494 -12.96 -11.66 -14.24
C ILE A 494 -12.29 -10.29 -14.09
N ARG A 495 -12.09 -9.58 -15.20
CA ARG A 495 -11.59 -8.21 -15.19
C ARG A 495 -12.62 -7.29 -15.80
N GLU A 496 -13.07 -6.31 -15.05
CA GLU A 496 -14.10 -5.38 -15.48
C GLU A 496 -13.83 -3.97 -14.97
N GLN A 497 -14.30 -2.97 -15.71
CA GLN A 497 -14.27 -1.59 -15.22
C GLN A 497 -15.35 -1.42 -14.17
N VAL A 498 -14.98 -0.87 -13.03
CA VAL A 498 -15.90 -0.67 -11.90
C VAL A 498 -16.15 0.82 -11.71
N LYS A 499 -17.37 1.17 -11.28
CA LYS A 499 -17.65 2.54 -10.86
C LYS A 499 -16.84 2.84 -9.60
N LEU A 500 -16.08 3.92 -9.63
CA LEU A 500 -15.37 4.43 -8.47
C LEU A 500 -16.39 4.98 -7.47
N GLN A 501 -16.12 4.73 -6.19
CA GLN A 501 -16.88 5.34 -5.11
C GLN A 501 -16.39 6.78 -4.90
N GLY A 502 -17.30 7.66 -4.49
CA GLY A 502 -16.94 9.04 -4.13
C GLY A 502 -16.04 9.09 -2.90
N GLY A 503 -15.25 10.16 -2.82
CA GLY A 503 -14.46 10.49 -1.65
C GLY A 503 -15.26 11.19 -0.56
N LYS A 504 -14.60 11.42 0.58
CA LYS A 504 -15.11 12.29 1.64
C LYS A 504 -14.71 13.76 1.44
N ASN A 505 -14.09 14.11 0.31
CA ASN A 505 -13.44 15.40 0.04
C ASN A 505 -14.38 16.50 -0.48
N CYS A 506 -15.53 16.15 -1.03
CA CYS A 506 -16.46 17.12 -1.62
C CYS A 506 -17.51 17.59 -0.60
N PRO A 507 -17.76 18.90 -0.47
CA PRO A 507 -18.83 19.41 0.38
C PRO A 507 -20.20 19.02 -0.18
N LYS A 508 -21.18 18.88 0.72
CA LYS A 508 -22.58 18.60 0.38
C LYS A 508 -23.46 19.71 0.88
N LEU A 509 -24.41 20.18 0.06
CA LEU A 509 -25.46 21.12 0.45
C LEU A 509 -26.82 20.52 0.06
N ALA A 510 -27.77 20.51 1.00
CA ALA A 510 -29.09 19.90 0.80
C ALA A 510 -29.05 18.47 0.21
N GLY A 511 -28.05 17.67 0.61
CA GLY A 511 -27.85 16.28 0.16
C GLY A 511 -27.18 16.11 -1.20
N LYS A 512 -26.80 17.19 -1.90
CA LYS A 512 -26.12 17.15 -3.20
C LYS A 512 -24.65 17.58 -3.05
N TYR A 513 -23.76 16.94 -3.81
CA TYR A 513 -22.38 17.41 -3.92
C TYR A 513 -22.33 18.76 -4.61
N VAL A 514 -21.51 19.65 -4.08
CA VAL A 514 -21.25 20.96 -4.68
C VAL A 514 -19.90 20.92 -5.38
N GLN A 515 -19.85 21.29 -6.66
CA GLN A 515 -18.65 21.14 -7.49
C GLN A 515 -17.69 22.32 -7.31
N ALA A 516 -16.38 22.03 -7.22
CA ALA A 516 -15.37 23.06 -7.07
C ALA A 516 -15.30 24.04 -8.26
N SER A 517 -15.68 23.58 -9.46
CA SER A 517 -15.73 24.39 -10.68
C SER A 517 -16.72 25.55 -10.61
N GLU A 518 -17.72 25.49 -9.74
CA GLU A 518 -18.72 26.56 -9.54
C GLU A 518 -18.18 27.66 -8.59
N TYR A 519 -17.09 27.39 -7.85
CA TYR A 519 -16.55 28.26 -6.80
C TYR A 519 -15.08 28.64 -7.02
N ILE A 520 -14.63 28.65 -8.28
CA ILE A 520 -13.23 28.96 -8.63
C ILE A 520 -12.80 30.32 -8.06
N GLU A 521 -13.67 31.33 -8.13
CA GLU A 521 -13.39 32.65 -7.58
C GLU A 521 -13.17 32.62 -6.06
N CYS A 522 -13.89 31.75 -5.33
CA CYS A 522 -13.71 31.59 -3.89
C CYS A 522 -12.34 30.96 -3.58
N ILE A 523 -11.95 29.94 -4.34
CA ILE A 523 -10.61 29.31 -4.24
C ILE A 523 -9.52 30.35 -4.51
N GLU A 524 -9.68 31.18 -5.54
CA GLU A 524 -8.73 32.25 -5.84
C GLU A 524 -8.64 33.29 -4.73
N ARG A 525 -9.78 33.75 -4.18
CA ARG A 525 -9.80 34.69 -3.06
C ARG A 525 -9.04 34.15 -1.86
N GLY A 526 -9.30 32.89 -1.49
CA GLY A 526 -8.59 32.21 -0.40
C GLY A 526 -7.09 32.09 -0.65
N PHE A 527 -6.71 31.69 -1.88
CA PHE A 527 -5.31 31.57 -2.27
C PHE A 527 -4.58 32.91 -2.19
N VAL A 528 -5.16 33.97 -2.76
CA VAL A 528 -4.59 35.32 -2.74
C VAL A 528 -4.44 35.85 -1.31
N ALA A 529 -5.45 35.64 -0.46
CA ALA A 529 -5.43 36.12 0.91
C ALA A 529 -4.24 35.53 1.70
N ILE A 530 -4.09 34.20 1.68
CA ILE A 530 -3.00 33.53 2.39
C ILE A 530 -1.64 33.79 1.73
N TYR A 531 -1.56 33.81 0.39
CA TYR A 531 -0.31 34.11 -0.31
C TYR A 531 0.24 35.49 0.06
N ARG A 532 -0.63 36.52 0.07
CA ARG A 532 -0.22 37.89 0.43
C ARG A 532 0.13 38.02 1.91
N LEU A 533 -0.58 37.33 2.79
CA LEU A 533 -0.25 37.27 4.22
C LEU A 533 1.16 36.65 4.44
N LEU A 534 1.50 35.60 3.68
CA LEU A 534 2.83 35.00 3.71
C LEU A 534 3.92 35.94 3.16
N ILE A 535 3.60 36.84 2.22
CA ILE A 535 4.49 37.92 1.80
C ILE A 535 4.68 38.93 2.93
N GLU A 536 3.58 39.41 3.52
CA GLU A 536 3.58 40.44 4.56
C GLU A 536 4.39 40.01 5.79
N HIS A 537 4.21 38.76 6.23
CA HIS A 537 4.87 38.22 7.42
C HIS A 537 6.05 37.28 7.10
N ARG A 538 6.63 37.40 5.89
CA ARG A 538 7.70 36.54 5.39
C ARG A 538 8.86 36.33 6.35
N GLU A 539 9.39 37.42 6.89
CA GLU A 539 10.56 37.36 7.78
C GLU A 539 10.27 36.59 9.06
N ILE A 540 9.05 36.75 9.61
CA ILE A 540 8.61 36.00 10.78
C ILE A 540 8.47 34.52 10.44
N PHE A 541 7.85 34.20 9.30
CA PHE A 541 7.68 32.82 8.86
C PHE A 541 9.03 32.14 8.65
N LEU A 542 9.96 32.79 7.94
CA LEU A 542 11.30 32.28 7.65
C LEU A 542 12.18 32.07 8.89
N ALA A 543 12.01 32.92 9.90
CA ALA A 543 12.84 32.91 11.10
C ALA A 543 12.26 32.05 12.24
N LYS A 544 10.94 31.97 12.40
CA LYS A 544 10.30 31.35 13.58
C LYS A 544 9.45 30.12 13.28
N ILE A 545 8.88 30.04 12.09
CA ILE A 545 7.92 28.99 11.73
C ILE A 545 8.63 27.89 10.93
N LEU A 546 9.22 28.25 9.79
CA LEU A 546 9.90 27.31 8.90
C LEU A 546 10.95 26.43 9.60
N PRO A 547 11.80 26.93 10.52
CA PRO A 547 12.81 26.10 11.18
C PRO A 547 12.24 25.00 12.08
N ARG A 548 10.99 25.10 12.55
CA ARG A 548 10.37 24.07 13.41
C ARG A 548 10.27 22.73 12.69
N PHE A 549 10.01 22.78 11.38
CA PHE A 549 9.90 21.61 10.52
C PHE A 549 11.23 20.90 10.23
N ALA A 550 12.38 21.46 10.62
CA ALA A 550 13.69 20.99 10.16
C ALA A 550 13.95 19.48 10.41
N HIS A 551 13.39 18.93 11.49
CA HIS A 551 13.63 17.55 11.92
C HIS A 551 12.39 16.66 11.85
N ASP A 552 11.29 17.15 11.28
CA ASP A 552 10.08 16.36 11.15
C ASP A 552 10.31 15.20 10.18
N GLU A 553 9.73 14.05 10.50
CA GLU A 553 9.73 12.92 9.57
C GLU A 553 8.74 13.21 8.43
N ILE A 554 9.24 13.20 7.20
CA ILE A 554 8.45 13.33 5.98
C ILE A 554 8.65 12.11 5.07
N ARG A 555 7.62 11.76 4.31
CA ARG A 555 7.64 10.69 3.31
C ARG A 555 8.10 11.21 1.96
N PHE A 556 9.00 10.45 1.35
CA PHE A 556 9.38 10.62 -0.05
C PHE A 556 8.70 9.54 -0.89
N VAL A 557 7.77 9.94 -1.75
CA VAL A 557 7.05 9.04 -2.65
C VAL A 557 7.92 8.79 -3.88
N ALA A 558 8.79 7.78 -3.81
CA ALA A 558 9.69 7.43 -4.91
C ALA A 558 8.93 6.94 -6.15
N ARG A 559 7.79 6.27 -5.95
CA ARG A 559 6.90 5.74 -7.00
C ARG A 559 5.46 5.78 -6.49
N PRO A 560 4.46 5.89 -7.39
CA PRO A 560 3.07 5.75 -7.00
C PRO A 560 2.82 4.39 -6.33
N THR A 561 2.14 4.38 -5.18
CA THR A 561 1.74 3.17 -4.44
C THR A 561 1.12 2.11 -5.34
N SER A 562 0.27 2.52 -6.29
CA SER A 562 -0.40 1.61 -7.22
C SER A 562 0.56 0.73 -8.04
N SER A 563 1.78 1.21 -8.30
CA SER A 563 2.83 0.44 -8.97
C SER A 563 3.31 -0.73 -8.09
N TYR A 564 3.53 -0.48 -6.80
CA TYR A 564 3.89 -1.51 -5.84
C TYR A 564 2.74 -2.47 -5.58
N GLY A 565 1.52 -1.96 -5.38
CA GLY A 565 0.33 -2.78 -5.20
C GLY A 565 0.07 -3.75 -6.36
N HIS A 566 0.36 -3.32 -7.59
CA HIS A 566 0.29 -4.20 -8.76
C HIS A 566 1.35 -5.32 -8.72
N LEU A 567 2.60 -5.00 -8.35
CA LEU A 567 3.65 -6.01 -8.19
C LEU A 567 3.31 -7.02 -7.10
N LEU A 568 2.83 -6.56 -5.94
CA LEU A 568 2.39 -7.43 -4.85
C LEU A 568 1.27 -8.37 -5.31
N THR A 569 0.22 -7.82 -5.96
CA THR A 569 -0.92 -8.61 -6.46
C THR A 569 -0.49 -9.69 -7.45
N GLU A 570 0.41 -9.36 -8.39
CA GLU A 570 0.92 -10.35 -9.35
C GLU A 570 1.97 -11.30 -8.75
N SER A 571 2.58 -10.96 -7.62
CA SER A 571 3.48 -11.86 -6.88
C SER A 571 2.75 -13.09 -6.33
N PHE A 572 1.44 -12.96 -6.06
CA PHE A 572 0.56 -14.07 -5.65
C PHE A 572 -0.08 -14.82 -6.83
N HIS A 573 0.41 -14.65 -8.06
CA HIS A 573 0.04 -15.55 -9.15
C HIS A 573 0.61 -16.96 -8.87
N PRO A 574 -0.15 -18.05 -9.08
CA PRO A 574 0.32 -19.43 -8.87
C PRO A 574 1.71 -19.76 -9.44
N ASN A 575 2.09 -19.21 -10.60
CA ASN A 575 3.40 -19.41 -11.21
C ASN A 575 4.57 -18.86 -10.40
N ASN A 576 4.33 -17.80 -9.61
CA ASN A 576 5.33 -17.13 -8.78
C ASN A 576 5.35 -17.69 -7.36
N LEU A 577 4.35 -18.49 -6.97
CA LEU A 577 4.20 -19.04 -5.62
C LEU A 577 4.97 -20.35 -5.37
N ARG A 578 5.62 -20.89 -6.40
CA ARG A 578 6.32 -22.18 -6.35
C ARG A 578 7.84 -22.06 -6.16
N ASP A 579 8.40 -20.88 -6.45
CA ASP A 579 9.86 -20.65 -6.46
C ASP A 579 10.13 -19.17 -6.23
N ALA A 580 10.86 -18.86 -5.15
CA ALA A 580 11.16 -17.48 -4.76
C ALA A 580 11.92 -16.72 -5.85
N LEU A 581 12.76 -17.40 -6.65
CA LEU A 581 13.48 -16.76 -7.74
C LEU A 581 12.54 -16.22 -8.84
N ARG A 582 11.34 -16.81 -9.00
CA ARG A 582 10.32 -16.29 -9.93
C ARG A 582 9.68 -15.02 -9.39
N GLN A 583 9.41 -14.97 -8.08
CA GLN A 583 8.90 -13.78 -7.40
C GLN A 583 9.91 -12.63 -7.48
N GLU A 584 11.19 -12.91 -7.24
CA GLU A 584 12.24 -11.89 -7.33
C GLU A 584 12.44 -11.39 -8.76
N ARG A 585 12.39 -12.27 -9.76
CA ARG A 585 12.39 -11.85 -11.17
C ARG A 585 11.19 -10.94 -11.49
N LEU A 586 10.01 -11.17 -10.89
CA LEU A 586 8.88 -10.26 -11.04
C LEU A 586 9.21 -8.88 -10.44
N PHE A 587 9.78 -8.83 -9.24
CA PHE A 587 10.16 -7.56 -8.60
C PHE A 587 11.28 -6.81 -9.34
N ASP A 588 12.08 -7.49 -10.16
CA ASP A 588 13.01 -6.82 -11.06
C ASP A 588 12.33 -5.93 -12.12
N ARG A 589 10.99 -5.91 -12.20
CA ARG A 589 10.23 -4.89 -12.93
C ARG A 589 10.43 -3.47 -12.38
N LEU A 590 10.89 -3.31 -11.14
CA LEU A 590 11.27 -2.02 -10.56
C LEU A 590 12.36 -1.31 -11.39
N TRP A 591 13.22 -2.07 -12.07
CA TRP A 591 14.27 -1.55 -12.94
C TRP A 591 13.73 -0.79 -14.16
N MET A 592 12.49 -1.02 -14.58
CA MET A 592 11.92 -0.33 -15.76
C MET A 592 11.98 1.20 -15.62
N ALA A 593 11.84 1.74 -14.40
CA ALA A 593 11.93 3.19 -14.20
C ALA A 593 13.37 3.70 -14.10
N VAL A 594 14.36 2.83 -13.82
CA VAL A 594 15.78 3.21 -13.71
C VAL A 594 16.31 3.74 -15.05
N GLU A 595 15.79 3.24 -16.18
CA GLU A 595 16.09 3.77 -17.52
C GLU A 595 15.82 5.28 -17.63
N PHE A 596 14.78 5.77 -16.94
CA PHE A 596 14.35 7.17 -17.00
C PHE A 596 14.78 7.99 -15.79
N GLN A 597 15.04 7.33 -14.66
CA GLN A 597 15.44 7.93 -13.39
C GLN A 597 16.51 7.04 -12.71
N PRO A 598 17.79 7.22 -13.07
CA PRO A 598 18.89 6.37 -12.58
C PRO A 598 19.02 6.33 -11.05
N SER A 599 18.65 7.41 -10.35
CA SER A 599 18.71 7.48 -8.89
C SER A 599 17.86 6.39 -8.20
N LEU A 600 16.79 5.90 -8.84
CA LEU A 600 15.94 4.83 -8.31
C LEU A 600 16.70 3.51 -8.10
N GLN A 601 17.80 3.28 -8.83
CA GLN A 601 18.62 2.07 -8.65
C GLN A 601 19.06 1.89 -7.18
N ARG A 602 19.37 2.99 -6.49
CA ARG A 602 19.81 2.99 -5.10
C ARG A 602 18.70 2.56 -4.12
N LEU A 603 17.45 2.61 -4.54
CA LEU A 603 16.27 2.30 -3.71
C LEU A 603 15.85 0.84 -3.84
N ILE A 604 16.16 0.18 -4.96
CA ILE A 604 15.71 -1.18 -5.29
C ILE A 604 16.00 -2.22 -4.19
N PRO A 605 17.18 -2.23 -3.50
CA PRO A 605 17.38 -3.17 -2.41
C PRO A 605 16.31 -3.07 -1.30
N ALA A 606 15.98 -1.84 -0.89
CA ALA A 606 14.96 -1.59 0.13
C ALA A 606 13.55 -1.86 -0.42
N GLU A 607 13.26 -1.45 -1.66
CA GLU A 607 11.98 -1.74 -2.32
C GLU A 607 11.70 -3.25 -2.36
N ARG A 608 12.70 -4.07 -2.72
CA ARG A 608 12.56 -5.53 -2.75
C ARG A 608 12.36 -6.13 -1.37
N ALA A 609 13.07 -5.63 -0.35
CA ALA A 609 12.94 -6.12 1.01
C ALA A 609 11.52 -5.92 1.55
N ASP A 610 10.93 -4.75 1.35
CA ASP A 610 9.55 -4.44 1.76
C ASP A 610 8.54 -5.31 0.97
N LEU A 611 8.68 -5.38 -0.36
CA LEU A 611 7.77 -6.17 -1.20
C LEU A 611 7.81 -7.68 -0.88
N LEU A 612 8.97 -8.22 -0.52
CA LEU A 612 9.12 -9.62 -0.12
C LEU A 612 8.41 -9.95 1.20
N ARG A 613 8.11 -8.94 2.03
CA ARG A 613 7.30 -9.08 3.26
C ARG A 613 5.82 -8.79 3.03
N GLY A 614 5.47 -8.29 1.85
CA GLY A 614 4.11 -7.89 1.52
C GLY A 614 3.78 -6.44 1.85
N ASP A 615 4.78 -5.62 2.19
CA ASP A 615 4.61 -4.19 2.45
C ASP A 615 4.78 -3.36 1.16
N ILE A 616 4.15 -2.20 1.14
CA ILE A 616 4.45 -1.15 0.17
C ILE A 616 5.75 -0.47 0.62
N PRO A 617 6.76 -0.31 -0.26
CA PRO A 617 8.00 0.36 0.08
C PRO A 617 7.79 1.77 0.63
N LEU A 618 8.46 2.07 1.74
CA LEU A 618 8.42 3.38 2.40
C LEU A 618 9.83 3.99 2.46
N PHE A 619 9.92 5.26 2.10
CA PHE A 619 11.13 6.06 2.25
C PHE A 619 10.83 7.34 3.00
N THR A 620 11.67 7.67 3.98
CA THR A 620 11.52 8.88 4.78
C THR A 620 12.79 9.74 4.76
N THR A 621 12.63 11.02 5.09
CA THR A 621 13.72 11.97 5.31
C THR A 621 13.24 13.03 6.31
N THR A 622 14.08 14.00 6.63
CA THR A 622 13.67 15.25 7.27
C THR A 622 13.86 16.42 6.32
N PRO A 623 13.12 17.55 6.48
CA PRO A 623 13.26 18.72 5.63
C PRO A 623 14.68 19.31 5.58
N SER A 624 15.46 19.18 6.65
CA SER A 624 16.86 19.66 6.69
C SER A 624 17.88 18.68 6.09
N SER A 625 17.51 17.41 5.96
CA SER A 625 18.39 16.35 5.46
C SER A 625 18.51 16.32 3.93
N ARG A 626 19.61 15.74 3.45
CA ARG A 626 19.81 15.32 2.05
C ARG A 626 19.87 13.81 1.88
N ASP A 627 19.80 13.10 3.00
CA ASP A 627 19.85 11.65 3.08
C ASP A 627 18.43 11.12 3.09
N LEU A 628 18.24 9.95 2.46
CA LEU A 628 16.97 9.24 2.46
C LEU A 628 17.10 8.00 3.33
N PHE A 629 16.04 7.58 4.01
CA PHE A 629 16.04 6.42 4.88
C PHE A 629 15.02 5.40 4.38
N SER A 630 15.35 4.11 4.41
CA SER A 630 14.40 3.03 4.12
C SER A 630 13.41 2.84 5.27
N SER A 631 12.39 2.00 5.06
CA SER A 631 11.47 1.50 6.10
C SER A 631 12.19 0.99 7.37
N GLU A 632 13.33 0.31 7.21
CA GLU A 632 14.18 -0.20 8.30
C GLU A 632 15.14 0.85 8.93
N GLY A 633 15.07 2.12 8.51
CA GLY A 633 15.97 3.17 8.99
C GLY A 633 17.39 3.15 8.39
N LYS A 634 17.65 2.33 7.37
CA LYS A 634 18.95 2.33 6.67
C LYS A 634 19.11 3.61 5.85
N SER A 635 20.21 4.33 6.09
CA SER A 635 20.52 5.58 5.39
C SER A 635 21.04 5.34 3.97
N ILE A 636 20.54 6.14 3.04
CA ILE A 636 20.93 6.28 1.65
C ILE A 636 21.49 7.71 1.51
N PRO A 637 22.80 7.91 1.74
CA PRO A 637 23.37 9.23 1.97
C PRO A 637 23.38 10.08 0.70
N ARG A 638 23.16 11.38 0.84
CA ARG A 638 23.17 12.38 -0.25
C ARG A 638 22.33 11.91 -1.44
N PHE A 639 21.13 11.41 -1.17
CA PHE A 639 20.17 11.05 -2.21
C PHE A 639 19.61 12.30 -2.90
N PHE A 640 19.39 13.36 -2.13
CA PHE A 640 18.88 14.62 -2.65
C PHE A 640 20.00 15.63 -2.93
N PRO A 641 19.91 16.39 -4.05
CA PRO A 641 20.88 17.44 -4.36
C PRO A 641 20.80 18.61 -3.36
N GLU A 642 19.62 18.89 -2.83
CA GLU A 642 19.34 19.98 -1.89
C GLU A 642 18.29 19.53 -0.88
N SER A 643 18.33 20.08 0.35
CA SER A 643 17.33 19.81 1.38
C SER A 643 16.01 20.54 1.10
N SER A 644 14.88 19.93 1.46
CA SER A 644 13.57 20.51 1.17
C SER A 644 13.31 21.84 1.88
N ILE A 645 13.84 22.00 3.09
CA ILE A 645 13.71 23.27 3.83
C ILE A 645 14.43 24.42 3.12
N SER A 646 15.53 24.14 2.42
CA SER A 646 16.24 25.14 1.61
C SER A 646 15.43 25.51 0.37
N GLN A 647 14.74 24.55 -0.25
CA GLN A 647 13.84 24.78 -1.38
C GLN A 647 12.64 25.65 -0.96
N ALA A 648 11.96 25.29 0.14
CA ALA A 648 10.88 26.08 0.70
C ALA A 648 11.33 27.51 1.06
N ARG A 649 12.52 27.67 1.67
CA ARG A 649 13.11 28.98 1.97
C ARG A 649 13.32 29.83 0.71
N LYS A 650 13.86 29.23 -0.37
CA LYS A 650 14.04 29.90 -1.65
C LYS A 650 12.70 30.35 -2.23
N LEU A 651 11.71 29.47 -2.24
CA LEU A 651 10.36 29.76 -2.73
C LEU A 651 9.72 30.92 -1.96
N LEU A 652 9.72 30.85 -0.62
CA LEU A 652 9.20 31.89 0.26
C LEU A 652 9.88 33.25 0.04
N THR A 653 11.19 33.27 -0.20
CA THR A 653 11.95 34.49 -0.48
C THR A 653 11.58 35.09 -1.84
N GLN A 654 11.21 34.25 -2.80
CA GLN A 654 10.89 34.63 -4.17
C GLN A 654 9.43 35.02 -4.39
N LEU A 655 8.53 34.78 -3.42
CA LEU A 655 7.12 35.16 -3.55
C LEU A 655 6.97 36.64 -3.91
N ASN A 656 6.15 36.91 -4.91
CA ASN A 656 5.87 38.26 -5.39
C ASN A 656 4.58 38.24 -6.21
N GLU A 657 4.11 39.40 -6.64
CA GLU A 657 2.85 39.51 -7.39
C GLU A 657 2.93 38.84 -8.77
N GLU A 658 4.09 38.77 -9.43
CA GLU A 658 4.23 38.06 -10.71
C GLU A 658 4.05 36.54 -10.54
N ASP A 659 4.68 35.95 -9.52
CA ASP A 659 4.48 34.54 -9.20
C ASP A 659 3.03 34.27 -8.78
N LEU A 660 2.41 35.16 -7.98
CA LEU A 660 1.00 35.05 -7.61
C LEU A 660 0.10 34.97 -8.86
N GLN A 661 0.26 35.88 -9.82
CA GLN A 661 -0.53 35.86 -11.05
C GLN A 661 -0.30 34.59 -11.88
N ARG A 662 0.95 34.09 -11.91
CA ARG A 662 1.29 32.83 -12.57
C ARG A 662 0.56 31.64 -11.93
N GLN A 663 0.54 31.55 -10.60
CA GLN A 663 -0.18 30.47 -9.91
C GLN A 663 -1.70 30.58 -10.12
N ILE A 664 -2.29 31.77 -10.07
CA ILE A 664 -3.71 31.99 -10.36
C ILE A 664 -4.06 31.53 -11.78
N CYS A 665 -3.22 31.84 -12.76
CA CYS A 665 -3.41 31.37 -14.13
C CYS A 665 -3.45 29.84 -14.21
N LEU A 666 -2.57 29.15 -13.48
CA LEU A 666 -2.56 27.69 -13.44
C LEU A 666 -3.78 27.11 -12.71
N ILE A 667 -4.25 27.74 -11.62
CA ILE A 667 -5.49 27.37 -10.92
C ILE A 667 -6.66 27.41 -11.92
N ARG A 668 -6.83 28.53 -12.62
CA ARG A 668 -7.88 28.69 -13.64
C ARG A 668 -7.77 27.67 -14.76
N ALA A 669 -6.55 27.45 -15.27
CA ALA A 669 -6.30 26.51 -16.36
C ALA A 669 -6.64 25.06 -15.96
N ALA A 670 -6.34 24.67 -14.71
CA ALA A 670 -6.70 23.34 -14.19
C ALA A 670 -8.20 23.10 -14.26
N PHE A 671 -9.01 24.04 -13.79
CA PHE A 671 -10.47 23.94 -13.86
C PHE A 671 -11.01 24.02 -15.29
N ALA A 672 -10.48 24.91 -16.13
CA ALA A 672 -10.90 25.03 -17.53
C ALA A 672 -10.71 23.71 -18.30
N SER A 673 -9.65 22.96 -18.01
CA SER A 673 -9.38 21.65 -18.63
C SER A 673 -10.40 20.54 -18.32
N THR A 674 -11.31 20.78 -17.37
CA THR A 674 -12.36 19.83 -16.99
C THR A 674 -13.72 20.09 -17.64
N ILE A 675 -13.94 21.27 -18.23
CA ILE A 675 -15.25 21.75 -18.71
C ILE A 675 -15.65 21.14 -20.07
N ASP A 676 -14.70 20.65 -20.87
CA ASP A 676 -14.92 20.13 -22.25
C ASP A 676 -15.84 18.89 -22.36
N ASP A 677 -16.32 18.31 -21.26
CA ASP A 677 -17.20 17.12 -21.26
C ASP A 677 -18.70 17.42 -21.06
N PHE A 678 -19.10 18.67 -20.78
CA PHE A 678 -20.54 19.00 -20.57
C PHE A 678 -21.33 19.26 -21.87
N THR A 679 -20.68 19.43 -23.02
CA THR A 679 -21.35 19.80 -24.29
C THR A 679 -21.51 18.67 -25.30
N ALA A 680 -21.08 17.45 -25.02
CA ALA A 680 -21.24 16.31 -25.93
C ALA A 680 -22.42 15.40 -25.56
N GLN A 681 -23.66 15.92 -25.62
CA GLN A 681 -24.81 15.04 -25.86
C GLN A 681 -24.85 14.71 -27.37
N PRO A 682 -24.97 13.45 -27.79
CA PRO A 682 -25.22 13.13 -29.18
C PRO A 682 -26.67 13.51 -29.48
N ASP A 683 -26.84 14.59 -30.24
CA ASP A 683 -28.12 14.95 -30.85
C ASP A 683 -28.52 13.82 -31.82
N HIS A 684 -29.43 12.96 -31.38
CA HIS A 684 -30.12 12.01 -32.24
C HIS A 684 -31.18 12.78 -33.04
N SER A 685 -30.74 13.53 -34.06
CA SER A 685 -31.64 14.07 -35.07
C SER A 685 -31.08 13.85 -36.49
N THR A 686 -31.79 12.97 -37.19
CA THR A 686 -32.02 12.98 -38.65
C THR A 686 -30.80 12.88 -39.58
N ARG A 687 -30.52 11.67 -40.09
CA ARG A 687 -30.05 11.50 -41.47
C ARG A 687 -31.26 11.28 -42.38
N PRO A 688 -31.46 12.07 -43.44
CA PRO A 688 -32.45 11.75 -44.46
C PRO A 688 -31.92 10.61 -45.34
N SER A 689 -32.80 9.66 -45.61
CA SER A 689 -32.66 8.66 -46.67
C SER A 689 -32.56 9.33 -48.04
N GLY A 690 -31.59 8.94 -48.86
CA GLY A 690 -31.52 9.38 -50.25
C GLY A 690 -30.40 8.72 -51.04
N SER A 691 -30.81 7.73 -51.86
CA SER A 691 -30.20 7.16 -53.07
C SER A 691 -28.76 6.65 -53.04
#